data_AF-A0A0L0SU65-F1
#
_entry.id   AF-A0A0L0SU65-F1
#
_cell.length_a   1.000
_cell.length_b   1.000
_cell.length_c   1.000
_cell.angle_alpha   90.00
_cell.angle_beta   90.00
_cell.angle_gamma   90.00
#
_symmetry.space_group_name_H-M   'P 1'
#
loop_
_entity.id
_entity.type
_entity.pdbx_description
1 polymer ?
#
loop_
_entity_poly.entity_id
_entity_poly.type
_entity_poly.pdbx_seq_one_letter_code
_entity_poly.pdbx_strand_id
1 'polypeptide(L)'
;MAAPGPTDLRFVADALAKPPFNKKFSVIALHDDLAYPDLIALLNEVIAHIDSDTPNSIHAIDIRNELPEVTSQRMADFLVLSLGFDPVPVPDVAQKIISGTDRPFILYILSFLLKDINENKRRAYRGRFCRDLPIPMEFSADPAIADLLQQLRSRQEEFGELLSQAEHMHEESQQTNDLKREIQQMEEEKQLPNSTKWLQAARELRQEQLREKQLQDRARDLKVQLTATQNRLTTMRQRLNDAKDMAKVDPQRLLARLEQDRKTNEFLCTEKLPKDLQAVQASVNTLRRILNEPQWSTSEIVKLEAEVESLCEELKDLTERRVMKHNTQDKLSLFRQQATVIANKKNAAAEQLRQLMLAVDDAKRELAEKQSKAPSSIPRGDEFKQYVAELRVKSNQYKSKRQDLHWQTTENGVLERTRELLTAKKQTLERSLQALEQRQGVSGFRNTKATLESVSEKKSNVDAAKAETMHDMTSLVQQLMQAIAEKKATLAPAIQELKSLRAQAGETEATYARRKREFDAVVLGLETEIAQLESDLRQLQAESGADESRWHYVTHMVAQADAHMDTVLQEMKAYIGGDEMLDAVQRTRGFKTYRDLYNRKILEAEAAGRQLRERQKQVKNAFDGNLRQLHGYSTLLQLLQVQVDINKRRIAERGNPAKLGVQPAANYEEIVFLNPLQSPLIWTKNKKMQRAVRSMLQQHLRTTATRPLSTAAGAGEYGVRSVRAPNTLDHRVYIEKDGQPVSPFHDIPLFADRTRGVLNMVVEIPRWTNAKLEICKEEYLNPLKQDVKKGKLRYVRNVFPHHGYIWNYGAFPQTWEDPAHVTPDTGCKGDNDPLDVCEIGELIGYTGQVKQVKVLGVMALLDEGETDWKVIVIDVKDPLADKLDNIGDVEKHMPGLLAATTEWFRVYKLPDGKPANEFAFGGQAKDRAYAMQVIEETHDAWKKLVAAQATEGADKISIASVTNEGTPAFIRNPSRDASFQRIPAGTNEAAAPVDPAVLGKWFFVSKL
;
A
#
# COMPACT_ATOMS: atom_id res chain seq x y z
N MET A 1 -57.91 34.41 -13.85
CA MET A 1 -58.11 34.72 -15.27
C MET A 1 -56.97 35.60 -15.73
N ALA A 2 -56.01 35.02 -16.45
CA ALA A 2 -54.89 35.75 -17.04
C ALA A 2 -55.15 35.87 -18.55
N ALA A 3 -54.97 37.06 -19.11
CA ALA A 3 -54.93 37.25 -20.56
C ALA A 3 -53.81 36.36 -21.15
N PRO A 4 -53.93 35.86 -22.40
CA PRO A 4 -52.83 35.16 -23.05
C PRO A 4 -51.58 36.05 -22.99
N GLY A 5 -50.46 35.49 -22.55
CA GLY A 5 -49.19 36.21 -22.47
C GLY A 5 -48.79 36.81 -23.82
N PRO A 6 -47.96 37.87 -23.86
CA PRO A 6 -47.59 38.52 -25.12
C PRO A 6 -46.93 37.52 -26.07
N THR A 7 -47.56 37.28 -27.23
CA THR A 7 -47.01 36.44 -28.29
C THR A 7 -45.67 37.00 -28.74
N ASP A 8 -44.60 36.20 -28.67
CA ASP A 8 -43.27 36.62 -29.14
C ASP A 8 -43.23 36.58 -30.68
N LEU A 9 -43.56 37.72 -31.29
CA LEU A 9 -43.59 37.86 -32.75
C LEU A 9 -42.19 37.72 -33.38
N ARG A 10 -41.11 37.94 -32.62
CA ARG A 10 -39.74 37.68 -33.12
C ARG A 10 -39.51 36.18 -33.25
N PHE A 11 -39.94 35.42 -32.25
CA PHE A 11 -39.87 33.97 -32.29
C PHE A 11 -40.64 33.39 -33.50
N VAL A 12 -41.87 33.85 -33.74
CA VAL A 12 -42.68 33.38 -34.88
C VAL A 12 -42.01 33.71 -36.22
N ALA A 13 -41.49 34.93 -36.38
CA ALA A 13 -40.77 35.33 -37.59
C ALA A 13 -39.49 34.52 -37.82
N ASP A 14 -38.70 34.29 -36.77
CA ASP A 14 -37.46 33.50 -36.82
C ASP A 14 -37.74 32.01 -37.09
N ALA A 15 -38.82 31.47 -36.55
CA ALA A 15 -39.23 30.08 -36.78
C ALA A 15 -39.72 29.85 -38.22
N LEU A 16 -40.49 30.78 -38.78
CA LEU A 16 -40.95 30.73 -40.17
C LEU A 16 -39.80 30.94 -41.17
N ALA A 17 -38.75 31.66 -40.80
CA ALA A 17 -37.56 31.88 -41.64
C ALA A 17 -36.66 30.64 -41.75
N LYS A 18 -36.77 29.69 -40.83
CA LYS A 18 -36.00 28.43 -40.84
C LYS A 18 -36.66 27.37 -41.75
N PRO A 19 -35.89 26.36 -42.22
CA PRO A 19 -36.47 25.19 -42.87
C PRO A 19 -37.47 24.51 -41.92
N PRO A 20 -38.64 24.05 -42.39
CA PRO A 20 -39.03 23.83 -43.79
C PRO A 20 -39.80 24.98 -44.47
N PHE A 21 -40.20 26.02 -43.75
CA PHE A 21 -41.08 27.08 -44.28
C PHE A 21 -40.30 28.15 -45.08
N ASN A 22 -39.08 28.51 -44.67
CA ASN A 22 -38.19 29.46 -45.36
C ASN A 22 -38.83 30.82 -45.73
N LYS A 23 -39.83 31.29 -44.97
CA LYS A 23 -40.53 32.56 -45.21
C LYS A 23 -39.98 33.65 -44.29
N LYS A 24 -39.41 34.70 -44.91
CA LYS A 24 -38.84 35.84 -44.18
C LYS A 24 -39.90 36.94 -44.02
N PHE A 25 -40.48 37.03 -42.82
CA PHE A 25 -41.38 38.13 -42.45
C PHE A 25 -40.66 39.08 -41.48
N SER A 26 -40.89 40.40 -41.62
CA SER A 26 -40.52 41.34 -40.57
C SER A 26 -41.57 41.30 -39.45
N VAL A 27 -41.20 41.67 -38.23
CA VAL A 27 -42.14 41.71 -37.08
C VAL A 27 -43.34 42.63 -37.38
N ILE A 28 -43.11 43.72 -38.11
CA ILE A 28 -44.16 44.66 -38.56
C ILE A 28 -45.05 44.00 -39.61
N ALA A 29 -44.47 43.29 -40.58
CA ALA A 29 -45.23 42.63 -41.63
C ALA A 29 -46.15 41.52 -41.10
N LEU A 30 -45.72 40.80 -40.07
CA LEU A 30 -46.52 39.75 -39.42
C LEU A 30 -47.64 40.32 -38.54
N HIS A 31 -47.42 41.49 -37.93
CA HIS A 31 -48.39 42.15 -37.04
C HIS A 31 -49.44 42.97 -37.80
N ASP A 32 -49.04 43.68 -38.86
CA ASP A 32 -49.86 44.71 -39.53
C ASP A 32 -50.10 44.43 -41.03
N ASP A 33 -49.08 44.05 -41.80
CA ASP A 33 -49.15 44.06 -43.28
C ASP A 33 -49.78 42.81 -43.93
N LEU A 34 -49.81 41.65 -43.25
CA LEU A 34 -50.25 40.39 -43.86
C LEU A 34 -51.78 40.26 -43.88
N ALA A 35 -52.43 40.32 -45.05
CA ALA A 35 -53.88 40.22 -45.17
C ALA A 35 -54.44 38.95 -44.48
N TYR A 36 -55.64 39.05 -43.89
CA TYR A 36 -56.23 37.96 -43.12
C TYR A 36 -56.31 36.60 -43.87
N PRO A 37 -56.69 36.56 -45.16
CA PRO A 37 -56.69 35.31 -45.93
C PRO A 37 -55.30 34.67 -46.07
N ASP A 38 -54.25 35.49 -46.19
CA ASP A 38 -52.86 35.02 -46.30
C ASP A 38 -52.32 34.52 -44.96
N LEU A 39 -52.78 35.09 -43.85
CA LEU A 39 -52.46 34.62 -42.51
C LEU A 39 -53.11 33.26 -42.20
N ILE A 40 -54.36 33.04 -42.67
CA ILE A 40 -55.02 31.73 -42.56
C ILE A 40 -54.37 30.70 -43.49
N ALA A 41 -53.96 31.10 -44.70
CA ALA A 41 -53.18 30.25 -45.59
C ALA A 41 -51.87 29.79 -44.94
N LEU A 42 -51.17 30.72 -44.28
CA LEU A 42 -49.95 30.44 -43.53
C LEU A 42 -50.20 29.48 -42.36
N LEU A 43 -51.30 29.67 -41.61
CA LEU A 43 -51.70 28.76 -40.55
C LEU A 43 -52.03 27.35 -41.08
N ASN A 44 -52.75 27.25 -42.20
CA ASN A 44 -53.04 25.96 -42.83
C ASN A 44 -51.78 25.26 -43.34
N GLU A 45 -50.80 25.99 -43.85
CA GLU A 45 -49.50 25.43 -44.27
C GLU A 45 -48.69 24.88 -43.08
N VAL A 46 -48.68 25.59 -41.95
CA VAL A 46 -48.05 25.10 -40.72
C VAL A 46 -48.77 23.85 -40.18
N ILE A 47 -50.11 23.84 -40.19
CA ILE A 47 -50.93 22.69 -39.79
C ILE A 47 -50.70 21.50 -40.74
N ALA A 48 -50.67 21.72 -42.05
CA ALA A 48 -50.40 20.69 -43.05
C ALA A 48 -49.00 20.10 -42.90
N HIS A 49 -48.01 20.90 -42.51
CA HIS A 49 -46.67 20.40 -42.21
C HIS A 49 -46.63 19.57 -40.91
N ILE A 50 -47.45 19.89 -39.92
CA ILE A 50 -47.55 19.12 -38.68
C ILE A 50 -48.29 17.79 -38.90
N ASP A 51 -49.26 17.76 -39.82
CA ASP A 51 -49.98 16.55 -40.21
C ASP A 51 -49.32 15.78 -41.37
N SER A 52 -48.13 16.19 -41.82
CA SER A 52 -47.47 15.62 -43.02
C SER A 52 -47.14 14.13 -42.89
N ASP A 53 -46.94 13.66 -41.67
CA ASP A 53 -46.50 12.30 -41.39
C ASP A 53 -47.68 11.32 -41.32
N THR A 54 -48.92 11.79 -41.55
CA THR A 54 -50.11 10.96 -41.60
C THR A 54 -50.49 10.57 -43.04
N PRO A 55 -50.82 9.29 -43.31
CA PRO A 55 -51.33 8.88 -44.62
C PRO A 55 -52.69 9.54 -44.92
N ASN A 56 -52.82 10.21 -46.07
CA ASN A 56 -54.00 10.98 -46.50
C ASN A 56 -54.35 12.15 -45.57
N SER A 57 -53.40 13.08 -45.36
CA SER A 57 -53.64 14.32 -44.61
C SER A 57 -54.83 15.11 -45.18
N ILE A 58 -55.81 15.40 -44.32
CA ILE A 58 -56.99 16.20 -44.64
C ILE A 58 -56.62 17.71 -44.68
N HIS A 59 -55.42 18.06 -44.22
CA HIS A 59 -54.95 19.43 -44.11
C HIS A 59 -54.09 19.89 -45.30
N ALA A 60 -53.66 18.98 -46.17
CA ALA A 60 -52.95 19.26 -47.42
C ALA A 60 -53.91 19.69 -48.56
N ILE A 61 -54.82 20.61 -48.28
CA ILE A 61 -55.82 21.14 -49.23
C ILE A 61 -55.58 22.64 -49.41
N ASP A 62 -55.72 23.14 -50.64
CA ASP A 62 -55.76 24.58 -50.92
C ASP A 62 -57.09 25.16 -50.40
N ILE A 63 -56.98 26.04 -49.39
CA ILE A 63 -58.11 26.68 -48.71
C ILE A 63 -59.03 27.47 -49.65
N ARG A 64 -58.58 27.79 -50.87
CA ARG A 64 -59.41 28.48 -51.89
C ARG A 64 -60.53 27.61 -52.45
N ASN A 65 -60.42 26.29 -52.28
CA ASN A 65 -61.38 25.31 -52.79
C ASN A 65 -62.40 24.85 -51.73
N GLU A 66 -62.33 25.38 -50.50
CA GLU A 66 -63.15 24.98 -49.36
C GLU A 66 -63.96 26.20 -48.84
N LEU A 67 -65.18 25.97 -48.34
CA LEU A 67 -65.94 27.04 -47.71
C LEU A 67 -65.23 27.51 -46.43
N PRO A 68 -65.19 28.82 -46.12
CA PRO A 68 -64.49 29.34 -44.94
C PRO A 68 -64.95 28.68 -43.62
N GLU A 69 -66.24 28.37 -43.50
CA GLU A 69 -66.83 27.71 -42.33
C GLU A 69 -66.35 26.27 -42.14
N VAL A 70 -66.15 25.54 -43.25
CA VAL A 70 -65.65 24.16 -43.22
C VAL A 70 -64.16 24.14 -42.90
N THR A 71 -63.40 25.08 -43.48
CA THR A 71 -61.96 25.27 -43.23
C THR A 71 -61.68 25.54 -41.76
N SER A 72 -62.41 26.48 -41.16
CA SER A 72 -62.26 26.84 -39.74
C SER A 72 -62.65 25.71 -38.79
N GLN A 73 -63.71 24.96 -39.10
CA GLN A 73 -64.14 23.84 -38.27
C GLN A 73 -63.10 22.72 -38.31
N ARG A 74 -62.59 22.41 -39.51
CA ARG A 74 -61.50 21.43 -39.70
C ARG A 74 -60.24 21.82 -38.92
N MET A 75 -59.83 23.09 -38.99
CA MET A 75 -58.66 23.57 -38.25
C MET A 75 -58.89 23.57 -36.72
N ALA A 76 -60.09 23.96 -36.27
CA ALA A 76 -60.46 23.95 -34.85
C ALA A 76 -60.48 22.53 -34.27
N ASP A 77 -61.10 21.58 -34.98
CA ASP A 77 -61.14 20.17 -34.59
C ASP A 77 -59.73 19.59 -34.47
N PHE A 78 -58.84 19.90 -35.41
CA PHE A 78 -57.44 19.43 -35.36
C PHE A 78 -56.65 20.04 -34.19
N LEU A 79 -56.79 21.34 -33.96
CA LEU A 79 -56.12 22.03 -32.85
C LEU A 79 -56.58 21.49 -31.49
N VAL A 80 -57.89 21.38 -31.28
CA VAL A 80 -58.46 21.00 -29.98
C VAL A 80 -58.40 19.50 -29.75
N LEU A 81 -58.82 18.68 -30.72
CA LEU A 81 -58.99 17.24 -30.54
C LEU A 81 -57.71 16.44 -30.82
N SER A 82 -56.87 16.88 -31.76
CA SER A 82 -55.64 16.15 -32.13
C SER A 82 -54.39 16.68 -31.44
N LEU A 83 -54.27 17.99 -31.27
CA LEU A 83 -53.10 18.61 -30.64
C LEU A 83 -53.29 18.94 -29.15
N GLY A 84 -54.51 18.82 -28.63
CA GLY A 84 -54.83 19.13 -27.23
C GLY A 84 -54.65 20.61 -26.89
N PHE A 85 -54.91 21.50 -27.84
CA PHE A 85 -54.90 22.94 -27.61
C PHE A 85 -56.06 23.30 -26.68
N ASP A 86 -55.77 23.71 -25.45
CA ASP A 86 -56.78 24.10 -24.45
C ASP A 86 -57.09 25.60 -24.56
N PRO A 87 -58.25 26.00 -25.09
CA PRO A 87 -58.59 27.39 -25.31
C PRO A 87 -59.34 27.95 -24.10
N VAL A 88 -58.77 27.94 -22.89
CA VAL A 88 -59.37 28.71 -21.79
C VAL A 88 -59.03 30.19 -22.01
N PRO A 89 -59.97 31.09 -22.40
CA PRO A 89 -61.42 31.04 -22.16
C PRO A 89 -62.27 31.37 -23.42
N VAL A 90 -62.16 30.65 -24.53
CA VAL A 90 -62.94 30.91 -25.75
C VAL A 90 -63.92 29.77 -26.04
N PRO A 91 -65.25 30.01 -26.06
CA PRO A 91 -66.23 28.93 -26.23
C PRO A 91 -66.29 28.31 -27.63
N ASP A 92 -65.72 28.96 -28.66
CA ASP A 92 -65.80 28.46 -30.03
C ASP A 92 -64.55 28.88 -30.86
N VAL A 93 -63.58 27.96 -30.97
CA VAL A 93 -62.32 28.17 -31.72
C VAL A 93 -62.58 28.35 -33.21
N ALA A 94 -63.58 27.64 -33.76
CA ALA A 94 -63.95 27.74 -35.16
C ALA A 94 -64.52 29.13 -35.49
N GLN A 95 -65.41 29.65 -34.65
CA GLN A 95 -66.03 30.97 -34.86
C GLN A 95 -65.00 32.11 -34.88
N LYS A 96 -63.94 32.05 -34.07
CA LYS A 96 -62.85 33.04 -34.07
C LYS A 96 -61.91 32.95 -35.27
N ILE A 97 -61.79 31.78 -35.88
CA ILE A 97 -61.04 31.57 -37.12
C ILE A 97 -61.85 32.06 -38.34
N ILE A 98 -63.19 32.10 -38.26
CA ILE A 98 -64.07 32.63 -39.32
C ILE A 98 -64.19 34.15 -39.25
N SER A 99 -64.33 34.71 -38.04
CA SER A 99 -64.81 36.10 -37.86
C SER A 99 -63.82 37.19 -38.28
N GLY A 100 -62.62 36.87 -38.78
CA GLY A 100 -61.70 37.88 -39.34
C GLY A 100 -61.04 38.82 -38.31
N THR A 101 -61.49 38.78 -37.05
CA THR A 101 -61.42 39.92 -36.13
C THR A 101 -60.38 39.77 -35.03
N ASP A 102 -59.78 38.59 -34.85
CA ASP A 102 -58.84 38.30 -33.75
C ASP A 102 -57.47 37.81 -34.29
N ARG A 103 -56.76 38.69 -35.04
CA ARG A 103 -55.38 38.45 -35.51
C ARG A 103 -54.43 38.02 -34.37
N PRO A 104 -54.47 38.63 -33.16
CA PRO A 104 -53.64 38.19 -32.03
C PRO A 104 -53.85 36.72 -31.65
N PHE A 105 -55.09 36.21 -31.76
CA PHE A 105 -55.41 34.81 -31.50
C PHE A 105 -54.80 33.85 -32.54
N ILE A 106 -54.80 34.21 -33.83
CA ILE A 106 -54.14 33.39 -34.87
C ILE A 106 -52.63 33.36 -34.69
N LEU A 107 -52.02 34.49 -34.35
CA LEU A 107 -50.59 34.57 -34.05
C LEU A 107 -50.22 33.77 -32.80
N TYR A 108 -51.12 33.71 -31.81
CA TYR A 108 -50.97 32.84 -30.64
C TYR A 108 -51.01 31.35 -31.02
N ILE A 109 -51.93 30.95 -31.91
CA ILE A 109 -51.97 29.58 -32.44
C ILE A 109 -50.68 29.25 -33.21
N LEU A 110 -50.22 30.14 -34.09
CA LEU A 110 -48.95 29.96 -34.80
C LEU A 110 -47.77 29.83 -33.84
N SER A 111 -47.72 30.63 -32.79
CA SER A 111 -46.69 30.52 -31.75
C SER A 111 -46.76 29.17 -31.02
N PHE A 112 -47.94 28.65 -30.75
CA PHE A 112 -48.11 27.31 -30.15
C PHE A 112 -47.62 26.20 -31.09
N LEU A 113 -47.99 26.27 -32.37
CA LEU A 113 -47.61 25.27 -33.37
C LEU A 113 -46.09 25.25 -33.63
N LEU A 114 -45.46 26.43 -33.67
CA LEU A 114 -44.04 26.59 -33.99
C LEU A 114 -43.09 26.40 -32.80
N LYS A 115 -43.58 26.48 -31.55
CA LYS A 115 -42.74 26.33 -30.35
C LYS A 115 -42.11 24.94 -30.27
N ASP A 116 -42.90 23.90 -30.49
CA ASP A 116 -42.45 22.50 -30.42
C ASP A 116 -43.01 21.68 -31.60
N ILE A 117 -42.53 21.97 -32.82
CA ILE A 117 -43.05 21.36 -34.07
C ILE A 117 -43.02 19.83 -34.02
N ASN A 118 -41.92 19.22 -33.55
CA ASN A 118 -41.78 17.76 -33.48
C ASN A 118 -42.74 17.13 -32.45
N GLU A 119 -42.97 17.80 -31.33
CA GLU A 119 -43.93 17.35 -30.33
C GLU A 119 -45.37 17.45 -30.86
N ASN A 120 -45.68 18.53 -31.58
CA ASN A 120 -46.97 18.69 -32.24
C ASN A 120 -47.19 17.65 -33.35
N LYS A 121 -46.15 17.26 -34.11
CA LYS A 121 -46.21 16.13 -35.06
C LYS A 121 -46.54 14.81 -34.38
N ARG A 122 -45.86 14.52 -33.25
CA ARG A 122 -46.16 13.33 -32.42
C ARG A 122 -47.60 13.33 -31.93
N ARG A 123 -48.08 14.48 -31.44
CA ARG A 123 -49.47 14.65 -30.97
C ARG A 123 -50.47 14.48 -32.10
N ALA A 124 -50.24 15.06 -33.27
CA ALA A 124 -51.10 14.89 -34.44
C ALA A 124 -51.21 13.42 -34.86
N TYR A 125 -50.07 12.71 -34.92
CA TYR A 125 -50.04 11.29 -35.24
C TYR A 125 -50.79 10.44 -34.20
N ARG A 126 -50.53 10.68 -32.90
CA ARG A 126 -51.18 9.95 -31.79
C ARG A 126 -52.69 10.27 -31.69
N GLY A 127 -53.05 11.54 -31.82
CA GLY A 127 -54.42 12.04 -31.69
C GLY A 127 -55.37 11.46 -32.73
N ARG A 128 -54.89 11.03 -33.90
CA ARG A 128 -55.71 10.35 -34.91
C ARG A 128 -56.13 8.94 -34.49
N PHE A 129 -55.21 8.17 -33.90
CA PHE A 129 -55.43 6.77 -33.55
C PHE A 129 -56.00 6.59 -32.14
N CYS A 130 -55.71 7.51 -31.22
CA CYS A 130 -56.19 7.48 -29.83
C CYS A 130 -57.49 8.29 -29.62
N ARG A 131 -58.18 8.71 -30.68
CA ARG A 131 -59.45 9.46 -30.58
C ARG A 131 -60.59 8.54 -30.18
N ASP A 132 -61.41 8.98 -29.21
CA ASP A 132 -62.70 8.36 -28.92
C ASP A 132 -63.69 8.63 -30.06
N LEU A 133 -64.32 7.59 -30.59
CA LEU A 133 -65.37 7.71 -31.60
C LEU A 133 -66.65 8.28 -30.93
N PRO A 134 -67.20 9.41 -31.41
CA PRO A 134 -68.44 9.95 -30.85
C PRO A 134 -69.63 9.07 -31.27
N ILE A 135 -70.12 8.23 -30.35
CA ILE A 135 -71.30 7.39 -30.59
C ILE A 135 -72.55 8.16 -30.14
N PRO A 136 -73.58 8.30 -31.00
CA PRO A 136 -74.86 8.90 -30.61
C PRO A 136 -75.46 8.19 -29.40
N MET A 137 -76.08 8.95 -28.49
CA MET A 137 -76.51 8.46 -27.17
C MET A 137 -77.49 7.27 -27.25
N GLU A 138 -78.24 7.16 -28.36
CA GLU A 138 -79.18 6.07 -28.70
C GLU A 138 -78.50 4.69 -28.85
N PHE A 139 -77.24 4.66 -29.30
CA PHE A 139 -76.47 3.43 -29.51
C PHE A 139 -75.52 3.10 -28.34
N SER A 140 -75.38 4.01 -27.38
CA SER A 140 -74.49 3.80 -26.22
C SER A 140 -75.02 2.75 -25.22
N ALA A 141 -76.31 2.41 -25.29
CA ALA A 141 -76.95 1.43 -24.42
C ALA A 141 -76.89 -0.02 -24.97
N ASP A 142 -76.36 -0.23 -26.18
CA ASP A 142 -76.21 -1.56 -26.77
C ASP A 142 -74.95 -2.26 -26.18
N PRO A 143 -75.09 -3.40 -25.49
CA PRO A 143 -73.97 -4.11 -24.87
C PRO A 143 -72.92 -4.59 -25.89
N ALA A 144 -73.29 -4.89 -27.14
CA ALA A 144 -72.31 -5.30 -28.16
C ALA A 144 -71.40 -4.14 -28.59
N ILE A 145 -71.96 -2.92 -28.64
CA ILE A 145 -71.21 -1.70 -28.96
C ILE A 145 -70.28 -1.34 -27.78
N ALA A 146 -70.73 -1.53 -26.55
CA ALA A 146 -69.92 -1.32 -25.35
C ALA A 146 -68.69 -2.25 -25.30
N ASP A 147 -68.87 -3.54 -25.62
CA ASP A 147 -67.76 -4.51 -25.68
C ASP A 147 -66.75 -4.17 -26.78
N LEU A 148 -67.23 -3.74 -27.96
CA LEU A 148 -66.36 -3.31 -29.07
C LEU A 148 -65.59 -2.03 -28.72
N LEU A 149 -66.22 -1.08 -28.03
CA LEU A 149 -65.56 0.12 -27.52
C LEU A 149 -64.47 -0.22 -26.49
N GLN A 150 -64.71 -1.19 -25.61
CA GLN A 150 -63.71 -1.65 -24.66
C GLN A 150 -62.51 -2.31 -25.37
N GLN A 151 -62.78 -3.14 -26.39
CA GLN A 151 -61.72 -3.72 -27.22
C GLN A 151 -60.92 -2.65 -27.97
N LEU A 152 -61.60 -1.64 -28.53
CA LEU A 152 -60.96 -0.53 -29.21
C LEU A 152 -60.04 0.24 -28.26
N ARG A 153 -60.50 0.56 -27.04
CA ARG A 153 -59.69 1.24 -26.02
C ARG A 153 -58.46 0.45 -25.61
N SER A 154 -58.61 -0.86 -25.39
CA SER A 154 -57.47 -1.74 -25.09
C SER A 154 -56.43 -1.75 -26.22
N ARG A 155 -56.87 -1.74 -27.49
CA ARG A 155 -55.97 -1.63 -28.64
C ARG A 155 -55.32 -0.26 -28.78
N GLN A 156 -56.02 0.81 -28.41
CA GLN A 156 -55.48 2.17 -28.39
C GLN A 156 -54.40 2.34 -27.32
N GLU A 157 -54.56 1.70 -26.15
CA GLU A 157 -53.54 1.64 -25.09
C GLU A 157 -52.31 0.86 -25.54
N GLU A 158 -52.50 -0.35 -26.10
CA GLU A 158 -51.42 -1.18 -26.66
C GLU A 158 -50.62 -0.43 -27.74
N PHE A 159 -51.32 0.29 -28.63
CA PHE A 159 -50.68 1.13 -29.64
C PHE A 159 -49.84 2.26 -29.03
N GLY A 160 -50.32 2.89 -27.96
CA GLY A 160 -49.58 3.95 -27.26
C GLY A 160 -48.28 3.45 -26.64
N GLU A 161 -48.29 2.26 -26.03
CA GLU A 161 -47.10 1.64 -25.45
C GLU A 161 -46.07 1.25 -26.52
N LEU A 162 -46.52 0.65 -27.63
CA LEU A 162 -45.67 0.26 -28.75
C LEU A 162 -45.02 1.48 -29.43
N LEU A 163 -45.76 2.57 -29.60
CA LEU A 163 -45.25 3.80 -30.19
C LEU A 163 -44.15 4.41 -29.30
N SER A 164 -44.35 4.44 -27.97
CA SER A 164 -43.34 4.91 -27.01
C SER A 164 -42.06 4.08 -27.05
N GLN A 165 -42.17 2.75 -27.15
CA GLN A 165 -41.01 1.86 -27.31
C GLN A 165 -40.27 2.10 -28.64
N ALA A 166 -40.99 2.33 -29.73
CA ALA A 166 -40.40 2.62 -31.03
C ALA A 166 -39.66 3.96 -31.06
N GLU A 167 -40.20 4.99 -30.40
CA GLU A 167 -39.55 6.29 -30.24
C GLU A 167 -38.24 6.17 -29.45
N HIS A 168 -38.23 5.43 -28.36
CA HIS A 168 -37.02 5.19 -27.56
C HIS A 168 -35.91 4.51 -28.38
N MET A 169 -36.25 3.47 -29.15
CA MET A 169 -35.29 2.82 -30.05
C MET A 169 -34.79 3.74 -31.17
N HIS A 170 -35.61 4.69 -31.64
CA HIS A 170 -35.19 5.64 -32.67
C HIS A 170 -34.18 6.66 -32.12
N GLU A 171 -34.37 7.15 -30.90
CA GLU A 171 -33.42 8.04 -30.21
C GLU A 171 -32.07 7.36 -29.97
N GLU A 172 -32.07 6.08 -29.54
CA GLU A 172 -30.85 5.28 -29.40
C GLU A 172 -30.11 5.11 -30.74
N SER A 173 -30.85 4.91 -31.83
CA SER A 173 -30.28 4.76 -33.18
C SER A 173 -29.57 6.04 -33.67
N GLN A 174 -30.10 7.24 -33.37
CA GLN A 174 -29.46 8.50 -33.76
C GLN A 174 -28.08 8.68 -33.10
N GLN A 175 -27.95 8.32 -31.82
CA GLN A 175 -26.66 8.35 -31.11
C GLN A 175 -25.63 7.41 -31.76
N THR A 176 -26.06 6.25 -32.27
CA THR A 176 -25.15 5.34 -32.99
C THR A 176 -24.65 5.91 -34.32
N ASN A 177 -25.42 6.77 -34.99
CA ASN A 177 -25.01 7.38 -36.25
C ASN A 177 -23.99 8.50 -36.05
N ASP A 178 -24.07 9.25 -34.95
CA ASP A 178 -23.06 10.24 -34.59
C ASP A 178 -21.73 9.56 -34.23
N LEU A 179 -21.78 8.47 -33.47
CA LEU A 179 -20.60 7.65 -33.18
C LEU A 179 -19.96 7.07 -34.46
N LYS A 180 -20.76 6.63 -35.44
CA LYS A 180 -20.25 6.17 -36.74
C LYS A 180 -19.53 7.28 -37.50
N ARG A 181 -20.05 8.52 -37.48
CA ARG A 181 -19.39 9.68 -38.11
C ARG A 181 -18.06 10.00 -37.43
N GLU A 182 -18.01 9.96 -36.10
CA GLU A 182 -16.80 10.22 -35.32
C GLU A 182 -15.72 9.14 -35.56
N ILE A 183 -16.12 7.87 -35.66
CA ILE A 183 -15.22 6.76 -36.04
C ILE A 183 -14.68 6.96 -37.46
N GLN A 184 -15.53 7.34 -38.41
CA GLN A 184 -15.12 7.59 -39.79
C GLN A 184 -14.10 8.74 -39.87
N GLN A 185 -14.32 9.81 -39.11
CA GLN A 185 -13.37 10.93 -39.00
C GLN A 185 -12.01 10.49 -38.42
N MET A 186 -12.02 9.65 -37.37
CA MET A 186 -10.80 9.08 -36.80
C MET A 186 -10.08 8.11 -37.75
N GLU A 187 -10.81 7.38 -38.61
CA GLU A 187 -10.23 6.47 -39.60
C GLU A 187 -9.57 7.22 -40.77
N GLU A 188 -10.13 8.35 -41.18
CA GLU A 188 -9.55 9.25 -42.18
C GLU A 188 -8.22 9.86 -41.70
N GLU A 189 -8.07 10.14 -40.40
CA GLU A 189 -6.82 10.63 -39.79
C GLU A 189 -5.71 9.57 -39.70
N LYS A 190 -6.04 8.27 -39.86
CA LYS A 190 -5.13 7.15 -39.56
C LYS A 190 -4.28 6.70 -40.75
N GLN A 191 -4.48 7.24 -41.95
CA GLN A 191 -3.76 6.80 -43.15
C GLN A 191 -2.46 7.59 -43.38
N LEU A 192 -1.35 7.05 -42.87
CA LEU A 192 0.01 7.36 -43.38
C LEU A 192 0.77 6.06 -43.72
N PRO A 193 1.55 6.03 -44.82
CA PRO A 193 2.19 4.82 -45.29
C PRO A 193 3.61 4.59 -44.73
N ASN A 194 3.86 3.33 -44.34
CA ASN A 194 5.13 2.58 -44.35
C ASN A 194 6.40 3.16 -43.69
N SER A 195 6.60 2.83 -42.41
CA SER A 195 7.80 2.12 -41.91
C SER A 195 7.57 1.68 -40.46
N THR A 196 7.15 0.44 -40.26
CA THR A 196 6.63 -0.07 -38.96
C THR A 196 7.63 0.04 -37.81
N LYS A 197 8.93 -0.03 -38.08
CA LYS A 197 9.98 0.05 -37.04
C LYS A 197 10.21 1.49 -36.54
N TRP A 198 10.29 2.46 -37.44
CA TRP A 198 10.49 3.86 -37.06
C TRP A 198 9.22 4.47 -36.46
N LEU A 199 8.03 4.04 -36.89
CA LEU A 199 6.77 4.42 -36.27
C LEU A 199 6.63 3.84 -34.86
N GLN A 200 7.09 2.61 -34.64
CA GLN A 200 7.11 2.02 -33.30
C GLN A 200 8.09 2.77 -32.39
N ALA A 201 9.32 3.01 -32.84
CA ALA A 201 10.31 3.79 -32.08
C ALA A 201 9.83 5.23 -31.81
N ALA A 202 9.20 5.89 -32.78
CA ALA A 202 8.63 7.23 -32.60
C ALA A 202 7.43 7.24 -31.65
N ARG A 203 6.61 6.18 -31.67
CA ARG A 203 5.48 6.01 -30.74
C ARG A 203 5.96 5.78 -29.32
N GLU A 204 6.95 4.92 -29.13
CA GLU A 204 7.59 4.66 -27.84
C GLU A 204 8.25 5.94 -27.30
N LEU A 205 9.01 6.66 -28.14
CA LEU A 205 9.60 7.95 -27.78
C LEU A 205 8.54 8.97 -27.38
N ARG A 206 7.43 9.07 -28.14
CA ARG A 206 6.33 9.99 -27.82
C ARG A 206 5.62 9.61 -26.52
N GLN A 207 5.46 8.33 -26.24
CA GLN A 207 4.89 7.85 -24.97
C GLN A 207 5.80 8.18 -23.79
N GLU A 208 7.11 7.98 -23.94
CA GLU A 208 8.08 8.34 -22.91
C GLU A 208 8.16 9.86 -22.69
N GLN A 209 8.16 10.66 -23.76
CA GLN A 209 8.10 12.13 -23.65
C GLN A 209 6.82 12.64 -22.98
N LEU A 210 5.67 12.01 -23.28
CA LEU A 210 4.41 12.34 -22.63
C LEU A 210 4.45 11.97 -21.13
N ARG A 211 5.01 10.80 -20.81
CA ARG A 211 5.18 10.32 -19.43
C ARG A 211 6.13 11.22 -18.65
N GLU A 212 7.25 11.62 -19.25
CA GLU A 212 8.20 12.57 -18.67
C GLU A 212 7.51 13.91 -18.39
N LYS A 213 6.75 14.45 -19.35
CA LYS A 213 5.97 15.68 -19.16
C LYS A 213 4.96 15.55 -18.01
N GLN A 214 4.22 14.45 -17.94
CA GLN A 214 3.28 14.18 -16.85
C GLN A 214 3.97 14.11 -15.49
N LEU A 215 5.13 13.46 -15.40
CA LEU A 215 5.92 13.38 -14.18
C LEU A 215 6.47 14.75 -13.78
N GLN A 216 6.94 15.55 -14.74
CA GLN A 216 7.40 16.92 -14.49
C GLN A 216 6.26 17.83 -14.02
N ASP A 217 5.08 17.71 -14.62
CA ASP A 217 3.89 18.45 -14.22
C ASP A 217 3.49 18.07 -12.78
N ARG A 218 3.44 16.76 -12.47
CA ARG A 218 3.15 16.26 -11.11
C ARG A 218 4.20 16.70 -10.08
N ALA A 219 5.47 16.69 -10.42
CA ALA A 219 6.55 17.17 -9.55
C ALA A 219 6.43 18.68 -9.29
N ARG A 220 6.07 19.48 -10.32
CA ARG A 220 5.77 20.91 -10.16
C ARG A 220 4.57 21.13 -9.24
N ASP A 221 3.50 20.37 -9.40
CA ASP A 221 2.31 20.47 -8.56
C ASP A 221 2.61 20.13 -7.10
N LEU A 222 3.33 19.03 -6.84
CA LEU A 222 3.76 18.65 -5.49
C LEU A 222 4.66 19.71 -4.85
N LYS A 223 5.57 20.32 -5.62
CA LYS A 223 6.41 21.41 -5.13
C LYS A 223 5.60 22.68 -4.79
N VAL A 224 4.63 23.02 -5.63
CA VAL A 224 3.69 24.13 -5.34
C VAL A 224 2.88 23.83 -4.08
N GLN A 225 2.37 22.61 -3.91
CA GLN A 225 1.66 22.20 -2.70
C GLN A 225 2.54 22.28 -1.45
N LEU A 226 3.77 21.79 -1.50
CA LEU A 226 4.72 21.84 -0.40
C LEU A 226 5.05 23.30 0.00
N THR A 227 5.32 24.17 -0.97
CA THR A 227 5.58 25.58 -0.67
C THR A 227 4.35 26.28 -0.10
N ALA A 228 3.14 25.95 -0.58
CA ALA A 228 1.89 26.48 -0.05
C ALA A 228 1.63 26.03 1.41
N THR A 229 1.85 24.75 1.74
CA THR A 229 1.69 24.26 3.12
C THR A 229 2.74 24.86 4.05
N GLN A 230 3.99 25.00 3.60
CA GLN A 230 5.05 25.64 4.37
C GLN A 230 4.77 27.13 4.63
N ASN A 231 4.30 27.87 3.62
CA ASN A 231 3.87 29.26 3.78
C ASN A 231 2.67 29.38 4.74
N ARG A 232 1.71 28.44 4.68
CA ARG A 232 0.58 28.39 5.61
C ARG A 232 1.05 28.16 7.04
N LEU A 233 1.99 27.24 7.27
CA LEU A 233 2.55 26.96 8.58
C LEU A 233 3.32 28.16 9.14
N THR A 234 4.13 28.84 8.32
CA THR A 234 4.81 30.09 8.70
C THR A 234 3.81 31.18 9.08
N THR A 235 2.73 31.32 8.30
CA THR A 235 1.66 32.28 8.59
C THR A 235 0.95 31.96 9.91
N MET A 236 0.64 30.68 10.18
CA MET A 236 0.02 30.27 11.44
C MET A 236 0.94 30.50 12.64
N ARG A 237 2.25 30.24 12.50
CA ARG A 237 3.24 30.57 13.54
C ARG A 237 3.33 32.07 13.80
N GLN A 238 3.31 32.89 12.75
CA GLN A 238 3.29 34.33 12.91
C GLN A 238 2.02 34.80 13.63
N ARG A 239 0.84 34.30 13.23
CA ARG A 239 -0.43 34.59 13.93
C ARG A 239 -0.41 34.19 15.40
N LEU A 240 0.20 33.04 15.72
CA LEU A 240 0.36 32.57 17.09
C LEU A 240 1.28 33.50 17.90
N ASN A 241 2.38 33.95 17.33
CA ASN A 241 3.29 34.89 17.97
C ASN A 241 2.64 36.27 18.14
N ASP A 242 1.97 36.76 17.10
CA ASP A 242 1.20 38.01 17.16
C ASP A 242 0.14 37.90 18.26
N ALA A 243 -0.62 36.80 18.35
CA ALA A 243 -1.61 36.57 19.43
C ALA A 243 -0.98 36.54 20.82
N LYS A 244 0.22 35.95 20.97
CA LYS A 244 0.98 35.95 22.23
C LYS A 244 1.47 37.35 22.63
N ASP A 245 1.88 38.15 21.65
CA ASP A 245 2.29 39.54 21.87
C ASP A 245 1.07 40.44 22.13
N MET A 246 -0.07 40.15 21.49
CA MET A 246 -1.35 40.84 21.69
C MET A 246 -1.94 40.61 23.08
N ALA A 247 -1.61 39.48 23.76
CA ALA A 247 -2.04 39.21 25.13
C ALA A 247 -1.41 40.17 26.18
N LYS A 248 -0.40 40.96 25.80
CA LYS A 248 0.33 41.88 26.69
C LYS A 248 -0.03 43.36 26.49
N VAL A 249 -0.93 43.70 25.57
CA VAL A 249 -1.20 45.08 25.13
C VAL A 249 -2.64 45.53 25.45
N ASP A 250 -2.80 46.83 25.71
CA ASP A 250 -4.07 47.53 25.94
C ASP A 250 -5.08 47.34 24.76
N PRO A 251 -6.34 46.90 25.03
CA PRO A 251 -7.35 46.60 24.01
C PRO A 251 -7.62 47.70 22.96
N GLN A 252 -7.50 48.98 23.32
CA GLN A 252 -7.73 50.08 22.36
C GLN A 252 -6.65 50.17 21.28
N ARG A 253 -5.38 49.94 21.66
CA ARG A 253 -4.26 49.90 20.70
C ARG A 253 -4.32 48.67 19.81
N LEU A 254 -4.81 47.56 20.36
CA LEU A 254 -5.06 46.33 19.60
C LEU A 254 -6.09 46.56 18.49
N LEU A 255 -7.23 47.18 18.82
CA LEU A 255 -8.27 47.49 17.84
C LEU A 255 -7.76 48.43 16.74
N ALA A 256 -7.02 49.50 17.09
CA ALA A 256 -6.45 50.42 16.11
C ALA A 256 -5.47 49.73 15.13
N ARG A 257 -4.66 48.78 15.63
CA ARG A 257 -3.74 48.00 14.78
C ARG A 257 -4.49 47.02 13.88
N LEU A 258 -5.48 46.29 14.43
CA LEU A 258 -6.31 45.37 13.64
C LEU A 258 -7.13 46.10 12.57
N GLU A 259 -7.62 47.32 12.86
CA GLU A 259 -8.28 48.16 11.86
C GLU A 259 -7.33 48.59 10.74
N GLN A 260 -6.08 48.93 11.08
CA GLN A 260 -5.06 49.26 10.09
C GLN A 260 -4.73 48.04 9.21
N ASP A 261 -4.54 46.86 9.82
CA ASP A 261 -4.29 45.61 9.10
C ASP A 261 -5.50 45.18 8.25
N ARG A 262 -6.72 45.45 8.72
CA ARG A 262 -7.94 45.23 7.94
C ARG A 262 -7.95 46.12 6.70
N LYS A 263 -7.65 47.42 6.84
CA LYS A 263 -7.62 48.37 5.72
C LYS A 263 -6.53 48.05 4.70
N THR A 264 -5.34 47.63 5.15
CA THR A 264 -4.25 47.22 4.24
C THR A 264 -4.60 45.93 3.49
N ASN A 265 -5.14 44.92 4.19
CA ASN A 265 -5.59 43.68 3.57
C ASN A 265 -6.77 43.90 2.60
N GLU A 266 -7.71 44.78 2.96
CA GLU A 266 -8.82 45.18 2.09
C GLU A 266 -8.30 45.79 0.78
N PHE A 267 -7.34 46.71 0.84
CA PHE A 267 -6.69 47.26 -0.36
C PHE A 267 -5.96 46.21 -1.20
N LEU A 268 -5.23 45.28 -0.58
CA LEU A 268 -4.53 44.21 -1.29
C LEU A 268 -5.50 43.27 -2.01
N CYS A 269 -6.58 42.85 -1.35
CA CYS A 269 -7.55 41.90 -1.91
C CYS A 269 -8.47 42.52 -2.95
N THR A 270 -8.87 43.79 -2.79
CA THR A 270 -9.85 44.43 -3.67
C THR A 270 -9.21 45.09 -4.89
N GLU A 271 -8.05 45.72 -4.75
CA GLU A 271 -7.44 46.51 -5.83
C GLU A 271 -6.19 45.87 -6.42
N LYS A 272 -5.22 45.44 -5.60
CA LYS A 272 -3.87 45.07 -6.09
C LYS A 272 -3.78 43.63 -6.60
N LEU A 273 -4.09 42.63 -5.76
CA LEU A 273 -3.96 41.21 -6.12
C LEU A 273 -4.81 40.81 -7.33
N PRO A 274 -6.06 41.28 -7.50
CA PRO A 274 -6.83 40.95 -8.71
C PRO A 274 -6.21 41.50 -9.98
N LYS A 275 -5.64 42.73 -9.95
CA LYS A 275 -4.97 43.33 -11.11
C LYS A 275 -3.68 42.58 -11.46
N ASP A 276 -2.89 42.22 -10.45
CA ASP A 276 -1.66 41.46 -10.65
C ASP A 276 -1.98 40.05 -11.20
N LEU A 277 -3.03 39.40 -10.67
CA LEU A 277 -3.49 38.09 -11.14
C LEU A 277 -3.99 38.15 -12.59
N GLN A 278 -4.78 39.18 -12.94
CA GLN A 278 -5.23 39.40 -14.32
C GLN A 278 -4.06 39.64 -15.27
N ALA A 279 -3.04 40.42 -14.85
CA ALA A 279 -1.84 40.66 -15.65
C ALA A 279 -1.05 39.35 -15.91
N VAL A 280 -0.89 38.51 -14.87
CA VAL A 280 -0.24 37.20 -15.01
C VAL A 280 -1.06 36.26 -15.89
N GLN A 281 -2.39 36.22 -15.71
CA GLN A 281 -3.28 35.40 -16.54
C GLN A 281 -3.25 35.84 -18.01
N ALA A 282 -3.24 37.15 -18.27
CA ALA A 282 -3.11 37.69 -19.63
C ALA A 282 -1.77 37.28 -20.26
N SER A 283 -0.67 37.35 -19.50
CA SER A 283 0.64 36.89 -19.96
C SER A 283 0.64 35.38 -20.28
N VAL A 284 0.10 34.55 -19.39
CA VAL A 284 -0.02 33.09 -19.60
C VAL A 284 -0.88 32.78 -20.83
N ASN A 285 -2.01 33.47 -21.01
CA ASN A 285 -2.88 33.28 -22.17
C ASN A 285 -2.17 33.69 -23.47
N THR A 286 -1.38 34.76 -23.44
CA THR A 286 -0.56 35.20 -24.58
C THR A 286 0.49 34.15 -24.93
N LEU A 287 1.23 33.63 -23.93
CA LEU A 287 2.22 32.57 -24.14
C LEU A 287 1.59 31.28 -24.65
N ARG A 288 0.39 30.91 -24.15
CA ARG A 288 -0.37 29.76 -24.67
C ARG A 288 -0.78 29.95 -26.13
N ARG A 289 -1.18 31.16 -26.50
CA ARG A 289 -1.51 31.50 -27.88
C ARG A 289 -0.27 31.38 -28.78
N ILE A 290 0.87 31.92 -28.35
CA ILE A 290 2.15 31.80 -29.07
C ILE A 290 2.55 30.33 -29.26
N LEU A 291 2.36 29.48 -28.25
CA LEU A 291 2.67 28.06 -28.34
C LEU A 291 1.79 27.30 -29.35
N ASN A 292 0.56 27.76 -29.56
CA ASN A 292 -0.44 27.14 -30.44
C ASN A 292 -0.42 27.69 -31.87
N GLU A 293 0.27 28.82 -32.11
CA GLU A 293 0.49 29.38 -33.44
C GLU A 293 1.70 28.70 -34.12
N PRO A 294 1.69 28.54 -35.46
CA PRO A 294 2.83 28.00 -36.19
C PRO A 294 4.07 28.90 -36.02
N GLN A 295 5.27 28.31 -36.08
CA GLN A 295 6.53 29.06 -35.90
C GLN A 295 6.64 30.19 -36.94
N TRP A 296 6.63 31.43 -36.46
CA TRP A 296 6.82 32.62 -37.28
C TRP A 296 8.25 32.66 -37.81
N SER A 297 8.43 33.05 -39.07
CA SER A 297 9.78 33.25 -39.60
C SER A 297 10.42 34.48 -38.93
N THR A 298 11.74 34.46 -38.75
CA THR A 298 12.49 35.61 -38.20
C THR A 298 12.25 36.90 -39.00
N SER A 299 11.92 36.79 -40.30
CA SER A 299 11.58 37.95 -41.14
C SER A 299 10.22 38.57 -40.82
N GLU A 300 9.25 37.78 -40.34
CA GLU A 300 7.91 38.27 -39.98
C GLU A 300 7.91 38.92 -38.60
N ILE A 301 8.72 38.39 -37.66
CA ILE A 301 8.92 39.00 -36.35
C ILE A 301 9.52 40.41 -36.50
N VAL A 302 10.56 40.56 -37.31
CA VAL A 302 11.20 41.87 -37.56
C VAL A 302 10.24 42.88 -38.19
N LYS A 303 9.33 42.42 -39.07
CA LYS A 303 8.29 43.29 -39.66
C LYS A 303 7.28 43.77 -38.61
N LEU A 304 6.83 42.87 -37.74
CA LEU A 304 5.93 43.22 -36.64
C LEU A 304 6.60 44.14 -35.61
N GLU A 305 7.87 43.90 -35.29
CA GLU A 305 8.63 44.77 -34.38
C GLU A 305 8.73 46.19 -34.95
N ALA A 306 9.01 46.33 -36.25
CA ALA A 306 9.03 47.63 -36.93
C ALA A 306 7.64 48.30 -36.98
N GLU A 307 6.56 47.53 -37.17
CA GLU A 307 5.19 48.04 -37.13
C GLU A 307 4.78 48.51 -35.72
N VAL A 308 5.16 47.77 -34.67
CA VAL A 308 4.95 48.16 -33.28
C VAL A 308 5.73 49.42 -32.94
N GLU A 309 6.99 49.54 -33.38
CA GLU A 309 7.81 50.73 -33.15
C GLU A 309 7.21 51.97 -33.83
N SER A 310 6.77 51.84 -35.09
CA SER A 310 6.06 52.91 -35.82
C SER A 310 4.76 53.32 -35.13
N LEU A 311 3.94 52.35 -34.70
CA LEU A 311 2.69 52.63 -33.99
C LEU A 311 2.94 53.28 -32.63
N CYS A 312 3.99 52.90 -31.91
CA CYS A 312 4.40 53.52 -30.66
C CYS A 312 4.83 54.98 -30.88
N GLU A 313 5.54 55.28 -31.96
CA GLU A 313 5.93 56.64 -32.35
C GLU A 313 4.70 57.49 -32.70
N GLU A 314 3.75 56.96 -33.48
CA GLU A 314 2.48 57.63 -33.77
C GLU A 314 1.65 57.90 -32.49
N LEU A 315 1.61 56.93 -31.57
CA LEU A 315 0.92 57.08 -30.28
C LEU A 315 1.56 58.18 -29.43
N LYS A 316 2.89 58.26 -29.44
CA LYS A 316 3.66 59.30 -28.75
C LYS A 316 3.36 60.68 -29.35
N ASP A 317 3.39 60.80 -30.67
CA ASP A 317 3.02 62.03 -31.39
C ASP A 317 1.57 62.46 -31.10
N LEU A 318 0.62 61.51 -31.11
CA LEU A 318 -0.78 61.79 -30.81
C LEU A 318 -1.01 62.17 -29.35
N THR A 319 -0.26 61.56 -28.42
CA THR A 319 -0.32 61.95 -27.00
C THR A 319 0.32 63.31 -26.77
N GLU A 320 1.46 63.62 -27.38
CA GLU A 320 2.09 64.95 -27.33
C GLU A 320 1.18 66.04 -27.92
N ARG A 321 0.56 65.79 -29.09
CA ARG A 321 -0.45 66.69 -29.69
C ARG A 321 -1.68 66.87 -28.80
N ARG A 322 -2.14 65.79 -28.14
CA ARG A 322 -3.26 65.85 -27.19
C ARG A 322 -2.91 66.67 -25.94
N VAL A 323 -1.69 66.53 -25.43
CA VAL A 323 -1.20 67.31 -24.28
C VAL A 323 -1.01 68.79 -24.66
N MET A 324 -0.48 69.08 -25.85
CA MET A 324 -0.31 70.47 -26.34
C MET A 324 -1.63 71.19 -26.65
N LYS A 325 -2.66 70.49 -27.14
CA LYS A 325 -4.00 71.07 -27.36
C LYS A 325 -4.75 71.42 -26.07
N HIS A 326 -4.28 70.96 -24.91
CA HIS A 326 -5.08 70.98 -23.67
C HIS A 326 -4.68 72.08 -22.67
N ASN A 327 -4.20 73.26 -23.11
CA ASN A 327 -3.73 74.28 -22.17
C ASN A 327 -4.62 75.50 -21.93
N THR A 328 -5.92 75.52 -22.27
CA THR A 328 -6.72 76.75 -22.03
C THR A 328 -8.15 76.67 -21.51
N GLN A 329 -8.84 75.53 -21.30
CA GLN A 329 -10.26 75.65 -20.86
C GLN A 329 -10.98 74.53 -20.08
N ASP A 330 -10.43 73.34 -19.87
CA ASP A 330 -11.20 72.25 -19.22
C ASP A 330 -10.75 71.96 -17.78
N LYS A 331 -11.57 72.34 -16.79
CA LYS A 331 -11.30 72.11 -15.36
C LYS A 331 -11.17 70.61 -15.02
N LEU A 332 -11.79 69.73 -15.82
CA LEU A 332 -11.73 68.28 -15.64
C LEU A 332 -10.34 67.69 -15.91
N SER A 333 -9.52 68.31 -16.77
CA SER A 333 -8.16 67.81 -17.00
C SER A 333 -7.25 68.02 -15.82
N LEU A 334 -7.44 69.10 -15.07
CA LEU A 334 -6.71 69.37 -13.83
C LEU A 334 -7.05 68.30 -12.78
N PHE A 335 -8.32 67.90 -12.67
CA PHE A 335 -8.75 66.81 -11.81
C PHE A 335 -8.27 65.43 -12.30
N ARG A 336 -8.22 65.18 -13.61
CA ARG A 336 -7.63 63.94 -14.16
C ARG A 336 -6.14 63.89 -13.88
N GLN A 337 -5.41 64.99 -14.09
CA GLN A 337 -3.99 65.10 -13.78
C GLN A 337 -3.74 64.93 -12.28
N GLN A 338 -4.56 65.56 -11.43
CA GLN A 338 -4.49 65.40 -9.98
C GLN A 338 -4.80 63.95 -9.56
N ALA A 339 -5.80 63.30 -10.17
CA ALA A 339 -6.11 61.90 -9.94
C ALA A 339 -4.98 60.98 -10.38
N THR A 340 -4.33 61.24 -11.53
CA THR A 340 -3.14 60.52 -11.98
C THR A 340 -1.96 60.72 -11.01
N VAL A 341 -1.73 61.94 -10.53
CA VAL A 341 -0.69 62.23 -9.53
C VAL A 341 -0.97 61.50 -8.21
N ILE A 342 -2.23 61.51 -7.74
CA ILE A 342 -2.63 60.78 -6.52
C ILE A 342 -2.50 59.27 -6.71
N ALA A 343 -2.93 58.73 -7.86
CA ALA A 343 -2.77 57.32 -8.20
C ALA A 343 -1.30 56.92 -8.26
N ASN A 344 -0.44 57.74 -8.86
CA ASN A 344 1.01 57.51 -8.90
C ASN A 344 1.62 57.55 -7.50
N LYS A 345 1.21 58.48 -6.63
CA LYS A 345 1.63 58.52 -5.22
C LYS A 345 1.14 57.29 -4.44
N LYS A 346 -0.11 56.86 -4.64
CA LYS A 346 -0.68 55.65 -4.03
C LYS A 346 0.09 54.39 -4.49
N ASN A 347 0.41 54.30 -5.77
CA ASN A 347 1.21 53.21 -6.33
C ASN A 347 2.66 53.22 -5.81
N ALA A 348 3.30 54.38 -5.74
CA ALA A 348 4.64 54.53 -5.18
C ALA A 348 4.68 54.13 -3.70
N ALA A 349 3.69 54.55 -2.90
CA ALA A 349 3.57 54.14 -1.50
C ALA A 349 3.30 52.63 -1.35
N ALA A 350 2.47 52.05 -2.23
CA ALA A 350 2.22 50.60 -2.25
C ALA A 350 3.46 49.79 -2.66
N GLU A 351 4.35 50.35 -3.47
CA GLU A 351 5.62 49.73 -3.84
C GLU A 351 6.66 49.87 -2.72
N GLN A 352 6.73 51.03 -2.05
CA GLN A 352 7.54 51.18 -0.84
C GLN A 352 7.10 50.23 0.28
N LEU A 353 5.78 50.07 0.49
CA LEU A 353 5.26 49.10 1.44
C LEU A 353 5.69 47.68 1.08
N ARG A 354 5.66 47.32 -0.21
CA ARG A 354 6.13 46.01 -0.69
C ARG A 354 7.63 45.82 -0.41
N GLN A 355 8.45 46.81 -0.72
CA GLN A 355 9.90 46.75 -0.45
C GLN A 355 10.19 46.59 1.04
N LEU A 356 9.48 47.32 1.91
CA LEU A 356 9.60 47.19 3.35
C LEU A 356 9.11 45.83 3.86
N MET A 357 8.02 45.29 3.30
CA MET A 357 7.54 43.95 3.63
C MET A 357 8.57 42.88 3.25
N LEU A 358 9.16 42.97 2.05
CA LEU A 358 10.24 42.08 1.61
C LEU A 358 11.47 42.21 2.52
N ALA A 359 11.87 43.42 2.89
CA ALA A 359 12.97 43.66 3.80
C ALA A 359 12.72 43.08 5.20
N VAL A 360 11.48 43.15 5.70
CA VAL A 360 11.08 42.51 6.96
C VAL A 360 11.12 40.99 6.85
N ASP A 361 10.67 40.42 5.75
CA ASP A 361 10.72 38.97 5.52
C ASP A 361 12.16 38.46 5.38
N ASP A 362 13.04 39.22 4.72
CA ASP A 362 14.46 38.91 4.63
C ASP A 362 15.16 39.06 5.99
N ALA A 363 14.86 40.11 6.76
CA ALA A 363 15.38 40.26 8.12
C ALA A 363 14.88 39.14 9.06
N LYS A 364 13.64 38.66 8.89
CA LYS A 364 13.10 37.50 9.62
C LYS A 364 13.80 36.20 9.21
N ARG A 365 14.09 36.00 7.92
CA ARG A 365 14.89 34.86 7.44
C ARG A 365 16.29 34.90 8.03
N GLU A 366 16.94 36.07 8.02
CA GLU A 366 18.27 36.25 8.61
C GLU A 366 18.25 36.01 10.12
N LEU A 367 17.21 36.45 10.83
CA LEU A 367 17.02 36.15 12.25
C LEU A 367 16.86 34.64 12.49
N ALA A 368 16.04 33.95 11.69
CA ALA A 368 15.86 32.51 11.80
C ALA A 368 17.15 31.73 11.52
N GLU A 369 17.93 32.18 10.54
CA GLU A 369 19.26 31.63 10.23
C GLU A 369 20.27 31.90 11.34
N LYS A 370 20.26 33.10 11.93
CA LYS A 370 21.11 33.43 13.09
C LYS A 370 20.69 32.67 14.35
N GLN A 371 19.39 32.43 14.55
CA GLN A 371 18.86 31.61 15.63
C GLN A 371 19.23 30.13 15.47
N SER A 372 19.21 29.59 14.24
CA SER A 372 19.69 28.22 14.00
C SER A 372 21.21 28.08 14.17
N LYS A 373 21.96 29.18 13.97
CA LYS A 373 23.42 29.25 14.18
C LYS A 373 23.84 29.61 15.61
N ALA A 374 22.92 29.96 16.51
CA ALA A 374 23.27 30.41 17.87
C ALA A 374 23.55 29.22 18.81
N PRO A 375 24.73 29.15 19.47
CA PRO A 375 25.01 28.11 20.44
C PRO A 375 24.18 28.29 21.72
N SER A 376 23.49 27.24 22.16
CA SER A 376 22.42 27.25 23.16
C SER A 376 22.82 27.50 24.63
N SER A 377 24.05 27.92 24.94
CA SER A 377 24.54 27.85 26.33
C SER A 377 25.53 28.94 26.72
N ILE A 378 25.03 30.13 27.03
CA ILE A 378 25.73 31.08 27.90
C ILE A 378 24.78 31.42 29.06
N PRO A 379 25.07 30.98 30.31
CA PRO A 379 24.25 31.32 31.48
C PRO A 379 24.26 32.83 31.69
N ARG A 380 23.08 33.44 31.82
CA ARG A 380 22.98 34.89 32.06
C ARG A 380 23.08 35.19 33.55
N GLY A 381 23.91 36.17 33.89
CA GLY A 381 23.92 36.93 35.16
C GLY A 381 23.78 36.14 36.46
N ASP A 382 22.54 35.81 36.83
CA ASP A 382 22.21 35.23 38.13
C ASP A 382 22.43 33.71 38.20
N GLU A 383 22.27 32.99 37.09
CA GLU A 383 22.63 31.56 37.02
C GLU A 383 24.15 31.36 37.16
N PHE A 384 24.95 32.30 36.65
CA PHE A 384 26.40 32.28 36.80
C PHE A 384 26.84 32.51 38.26
N LYS A 385 26.16 33.39 38.99
CA LYS A 385 26.43 33.61 40.42
C LYS A 385 26.12 32.37 41.26
N GLN A 386 25.03 31.67 40.97
CA GLN A 386 24.68 30.41 41.65
C GLN A 386 25.71 29.32 41.36
N TYR A 387 26.15 29.18 40.11
CA TYR A 387 27.21 28.25 39.74
C TYR A 387 28.53 28.51 40.47
N VAL A 388 28.93 29.78 40.60
CA VAL A 388 30.14 30.17 41.37
C VAL A 388 30.00 29.88 42.86
N ALA A 389 28.80 30.03 43.43
CA ALA A 389 28.54 29.68 44.83
C ALA A 389 28.67 28.16 45.06
N GLU A 390 28.12 27.33 44.17
CA GLU A 390 28.26 25.87 44.24
C GLU A 390 29.73 25.41 44.11
N LEU A 391 30.50 26.05 43.24
CA LEU A 391 31.94 25.78 43.10
C LEU A 391 32.72 26.05 44.40
N ARG A 392 32.37 27.10 45.15
CA ARG A 392 32.99 27.37 46.46
C ARG A 392 32.66 26.29 47.48
N VAL A 393 31.41 25.82 47.51
CA VAL A 393 30.99 24.73 48.40
C VAL A 393 31.75 23.44 48.08
N LYS A 394 31.84 23.08 46.79
CA LYS A 394 32.60 21.90 46.33
C LYS A 394 34.10 22.02 46.64
N SER A 395 34.69 23.20 46.52
CA SER A 395 36.10 23.46 46.88
C SER A 395 36.37 23.21 48.36
N ASN A 396 35.45 23.62 49.24
CA ASN A 396 35.57 23.37 50.67
C ASN A 396 35.42 21.87 51.01
N GLN A 397 34.49 21.17 50.37
CA GLN A 397 34.34 19.72 50.53
C GLN A 397 35.59 18.95 50.08
N TYR A 398 36.21 19.37 48.97
CA TYR A 398 37.48 18.78 48.51
C TYR A 398 38.60 18.95 49.54
N LYS A 399 38.72 20.14 50.14
CA LYS A 399 39.73 20.39 51.19
C LYS A 399 39.52 19.49 52.41
N SER A 400 38.28 19.32 52.86
CA SER A 400 37.95 18.41 53.97
C SER A 400 38.35 16.96 53.64
N LYS A 401 37.87 16.42 52.52
CA LYS A 401 38.17 15.03 52.14
C LYS A 401 39.66 14.77 51.94
N ARG A 402 40.42 15.78 51.47
CA ARG A 402 41.87 15.69 51.36
C ARG A 402 42.55 15.63 52.73
N GLN A 403 42.02 16.34 53.74
CA GLN A 403 42.53 16.29 55.10
C GLN A 403 42.25 14.93 55.75
N ASP A 404 41.07 14.36 55.53
CA ASP A 404 40.71 13.02 56.00
C ASP A 404 41.61 11.94 55.39
N LEU A 405 41.86 12.03 54.08
CA LEU A 405 42.75 11.09 53.39
C LEU A 405 44.20 11.21 53.86
N HIS A 406 44.64 12.43 54.19
CA HIS A 406 45.95 12.63 54.81
C HIS A 406 46.03 11.97 56.19
N TRP A 407 44.99 12.14 57.03
CA TRP A 407 44.90 11.51 58.34
C TRP A 407 44.97 9.98 58.25
N GLN A 408 44.21 9.37 57.34
CA GLN A 408 44.24 7.92 57.11
C GLN A 408 45.62 7.43 56.65
N THR A 409 46.30 8.22 55.82
CA THR A 409 47.65 7.87 55.34
C THR A 409 48.66 7.89 56.49
N THR A 410 48.60 8.89 57.37
CA THR A 410 49.44 8.94 58.57
C THR A 410 49.17 7.80 59.53
N GLU A 411 47.90 7.45 59.75
CA GLU A 411 47.51 6.33 60.62
C GLU A 411 48.04 4.99 60.07
N ASN A 412 47.94 4.78 58.76
CA ASN A 412 48.45 3.57 58.13
C ASN A 412 49.99 3.44 58.29
N GLY A 413 50.72 4.56 58.24
CA GLY A 413 52.15 4.57 58.54
C GLY A 413 52.49 4.21 59.99
N VAL A 414 51.66 4.63 60.95
CA VAL A 414 51.80 4.24 62.37
C VAL A 414 51.52 2.74 62.54
N LEU A 415 50.50 2.22 61.86
CA LEU A 415 50.16 0.79 61.88
C LEU A 415 51.28 -0.07 61.25
N GLU A 416 51.87 0.37 60.15
CA GLU A 416 53.02 -0.31 59.53
C GLU A 416 54.21 -0.39 60.49
N ARG A 417 54.56 0.73 61.14
CA ARG A 417 55.64 0.76 62.14
C ARG A 417 55.35 -0.14 63.33
N THR A 418 54.08 -0.19 63.76
CA THR A 418 53.64 -1.08 64.84
C THR A 418 53.79 -2.54 64.44
N ARG A 419 53.43 -2.89 63.21
CA ARG A 419 53.61 -4.23 62.63
C ARG A 419 55.08 -4.63 62.58
N GLU A 420 55.97 -3.73 62.16
CA GLU A 420 57.42 -3.97 62.16
C GLU A 420 57.95 -4.27 63.56
N LEU A 421 57.57 -3.47 64.56
CA LEU A 421 57.96 -3.69 65.95
C LEU A 421 57.46 -5.03 66.50
N LEU A 422 56.22 -5.41 66.21
CA LEU A 422 55.66 -6.71 66.58
C LEU A 422 56.41 -7.87 65.91
N THR A 423 56.80 -7.69 64.64
CA THR A 423 57.57 -8.69 63.88
C THR A 423 58.97 -8.86 64.47
N ALA A 424 59.64 -7.75 64.82
CA ALA A 424 60.92 -7.79 65.52
C ALA A 424 60.81 -8.47 66.88
N LYS A 425 59.73 -8.22 67.63
CA LYS A 425 59.47 -8.87 68.92
C LYS A 425 59.22 -10.38 68.77
N LYS A 426 58.48 -10.78 67.72
CA LYS A 426 58.28 -12.20 67.36
C LYS A 426 59.61 -12.90 67.09
N GLN A 427 60.50 -12.29 66.31
CA GLN A 427 61.82 -12.86 66.06
C GLN A 427 62.66 -13.00 67.33
N THR A 428 62.61 -12.02 68.24
CA THR A 428 63.30 -12.11 69.53
C THR A 428 62.72 -13.24 70.40
N LEU A 429 61.39 -13.39 70.42
CA LEU A 429 60.73 -14.49 71.11
C LEU A 429 61.10 -15.85 70.51
N GLU A 430 61.15 -15.97 69.18
CA GLU A 430 61.58 -17.19 68.49
C GLU A 430 63.02 -17.56 68.84
N ARG A 431 63.94 -16.59 68.92
CA ARG A 431 65.32 -16.82 69.40
C ARG A 431 65.34 -17.27 70.86
N SER A 432 64.53 -16.66 71.72
CA SER A 432 64.45 -17.02 73.14
C SER A 432 63.87 -18.42 73.35
N LEU A 433 62.89 -18.82 72.52
CA LEU A 433 62.29 -20.15 72.51
C LEU A 433 63.29 -21.19 72.01
N GLN A 434 64.04 -20.90 70.95
CA GLN A 434 65.14 -21.76 70.49
C GLN A 434 66.20 -21.99 71.57
N ALA A 435 66.58 -20.95 72.32
CA ALA A 435 67.51 -21.10 73.44
C ALA A 435 66.93 -21.95 74.59
N LEU A 436 65.61 -21.91 74.80
CA LEU A 436 64.88 -22.70 75.79
C LEU A 436 64.79 -24.18 75.37
N GLU A 437 64.51 -24.45 74.10
CA GLU A 437 64.52 -25.78 73.48
C GLU A 437 65.90 -26.46 73.60
N GLN A 438 66.98 -25.68 73.42
CA GLN A 438 68.35 -26.16 73.62
C GLN A 438 68.66 -26.49 75.09
N ARG A 439 68.14 -25.70 76.05
CA ARG A 439 68.36 -25.98 77.48
C ARG A 439 67.61 -27.20 78.00
N GLN A 440 66.49 -27.57 77.39
CA GLN A 440 65.69 -28.74 77.80
C GLN A 440 66.05 -30.03 77.07
N GLY A 441 67.08 -30.04 76.22
CA GLY A 441 67.56 -31.26 75.57
C GLY A 441 66.64 -31.82 74.48
N VAL A 442 65.63 -31.06 74.05
CA VAL A 442 64.72 -31.42 72.95
C VAL A 442 64.96 -30.46 71.78
N SER A 443 66.13 -30.58 71.15
CA SER A 443 66.43 -29.83 69.92
C SER A 443 65.91 -30.59 68.70
N GLY A 444 64.97 -29.99 67.95
CA GLY A 444 64.60 -30.48 66.62
C GLY A 444 63.13 -30.85 66.36
N PHE A 445 62.20 -30.64 67.30
CA PHE A 445 60.79 -31.00 67.10
C PHE A 445 60.09 -30.14 66.03
N ARG A 446 60.54 -28.90 65.82
CA ARG A 446 59.98 -28.00 64.80
C ARG A 446 60.72 -28.10 63.45
N ASN A 447 62.01 -28.45 63.50
CA ASN A 447 62.85 -28.57 62.31
C ASN A 447 62.50 -29.81 61.49
N THR A 448 62.16 -30.96 62.08
CA THR A 448 61.76 -32.17 61.32
C THR A 448 60.50 -32.02 60.47
N LYS A 449 59.69 -30.97 60.67
CA LYS A 449 58.52 -30.66 59.83
C LYS A 449 58.81 -29.63 58.72
N ALA A 450 59.82 -28.78 58.90
CA ALA A 450 60.17 -27.72 57.94
C ALA A 450 61.43 -28.02 57.11
N THR A 451 62.25 -28.98 57.54
CA THR A 451 63.49 -29.41 56.85
C THR A 451 63.25 -30.25 55.59
N LEU A 452 62.00 -30.52 55.22
CA LEU A 452 61.65 -31.38 54.09
C LEU A 452 61.24 -30.61 52.81
N GLU A 453 61.03 -29.29 52.87
CA GLU A 453 60.49 -28.53 51.73
C GLU A 453 61.40 -27.45 51.12
N SER A 454 62.51 -27.04 51.74
CA SER A 454 63.22 -25.80 51.31
C SER A 454 64.74 -25.91 51.27
N VAL A 455 65.31 -27.11 51.47
CA VAL A 455 66.77 -27.32 51.38
C VAL A 455 67.25 -27.53 49.93
N SER A 456 66.37 -27.59 48.92
CA SER A 456 66.79 -28.00 47.57
C SER A 456 67.09 -26.87 46.58
N GLU A 457 66.85 -25.59 46.87
CA GLU A 457 67.16 -24.54 45.90
C GLU A 457 67.94 -23.36 46.47
N LYS A 458 69.25 -23.58 46.52
CA LYS A 458 70.24 -22.62 46.02
C LYS A 458 70.49 -21.39 46.93
N LYS A 459 71.60 -21.42 47.67
CA LYS A 459 72.94 -21.00 47.19
C LYS A 459 73.28 -19.62 47.76
N SER A 460 73.70 -19.52 49.03
CA SER A 460 75.10 -19.59 49.49
C SER A 460 76.09 -18.60 48.83
N ASN A 461 75.72 -17.84 47.80
CA ASN A 461 76.62 -16.92 47.08
C ASN A 461 76.35 -15.42 47.37
N VAL A 462 75.40 -15.08 48.24
CA VAL A 462 74.94 -13.68 48.41
C VAL A 462 75.57 -12.97 49.63
N ASP A 463 76.13 -13.70 50.59
CA ASP A 463 76.54 -13.08 51.86
C ASP A 463 77.92 -12.42 51.86
N ALA A 464 78.75 -12.61 50.83
CA ALA A 464 80.01 -11.88 50.66
C ALA A 464 79.83 -10.48 50.00
N ALA A 465 78.70 -10.22 49.33
CA ALA A 465 78.45 -8.97 48.60
C ALA A 465 77.85 -7.84 49.47
N LYS A 466 77.54 -8.09 50.75
CA LYS A 466 76.83 -7.14 51.63
C LYS A 466 77.71 -6.08 52.32
N ALA A 467 79.03 -6.25 52.33
CA ALA A 467 79.93 -5.32 53.03
C ALA A 467 80.37 -4.13 52.16
N GLU A 468 80.54 -4.33 50.86
CA GLU A 468 80.90 -3.27 49.90
C GLU A 468 79.66 -2.45 49.48
N THR A 469 78.48 -3.09 49.44
CA THR A 469 77.23 -2.45 49.02
C THR A 469 76.62 -1.48 50.03
N MET A 470 77.04 -1.44 51.30
CA MET A 470 76.48 -0.45 52.27
C MET A 470 76.99 0.97 52.05
N HIS A 471 78.22 1.15 51.57
CA HIS A 471 78.76 2.48 51.26
C HIS A 471 78.18 3.00 49.95
N ASP A 472 78.08 2.13 48.94
CA ASP A 472 77.44 2.43 47.67
C ASP A 472 75.93 2.68 47.82
N MET A 473 75.21 1.91 48.66
CA MET A 473 73.79 2.18 48.93
C MET A 473 73.57 3.54 49.59
N THR A 474 74.46 4.01 50.45
CA THR A 474 74.31 5.33 51.09
C THR A 474 74.52 6.46 50.08
N SER A 475 75.50 6.31 49.18
CA SER A 475 75.73 7.21 48.05
C SER A 475 74.57 7.19 47.04
N LEU A 476 74.07 5.99 46.69
CA LEU A 476 72.94 5.80 45.79
C LEU A 476 71.65 6.38 46.38
N VAL A 477 71.45 6.28 47.70
CA VAL A 477 70.32 6.91 48.40
C VAL A 477 70.41 8.43 48.32
N GLN A 478 71.61 9.01 48.46
CA GLN A 478 71.79 10.46 48.28
C GLN A 478 71.52 10.91 46.84
N GLN A 479 72.03 10.17 45.84
CA GLN A 479 71.75 10.43 44.43
C GLN A 479 70.27 10.22 44.08
N LEU A 480 69.61 9.21 44.66
CA LEU A 480 68.18 8.97 44.51
C LEU A 480 67.36 10.06 45.16
N MET A 481 67.74 10.57 46.34
CA MET A 481 67.03 11.69 46.96
C MET A 481 67.15 12.97 46.12
N GLN A 482 68.32 13.21 45.52
CA GLN A 482 68.53 14.33 44.61
C GLN A 482 67.75 14.17 43.29
N ALA A 483 67.76 12.98 42.70
CA ALA A 483 66.97 12.66 41.51
C ALA A 483 65.45 12.69 41.79
N ILE A 484 65.01 12.29 42.99
CA ILE A 484 63.62 12.41 43.43
C ILE A 484 63.24 13.90 43.59
N ALA A 485 64.13 14.74 44.13
CA ALA A 485 63.89 16.17 44.24
C ALA A 485 63.78 16.84 42.86
N GLU A 486 64.66 16.50 41.92
CA GLU A 486 64.60 16.98 40.52
C GLU A 486 63.35 16.46 39.81
N LYS A 487 63.02 15.17 39.93
CA LYS A 487 61.79 14.60 39.36
C LYS A 487 60.55 15.26 39.96
N LYS A 488 60.53 15.54 41.26
CA LYS A 488 59.43 16.25 41.93
C LYS A 488 59.31 17.69 41.44
N ALA A 489 60.42 18.37 41.15
CA ALA A 489 60.43 19.69 40.53
C ALA A 489 59.90 19.66 39.09
N THR A 490 60.24 18.64 38.29
CA THR A 490 59.70 18.47 36.92
C THR A 490 58.24 18.00 36.89
N LEU A 491 57.81 17.19 37.87
CA LEU A 491 56.43 16.68 37.99
C LEU A 491 55.46 17.71 38.58
N ALA A 492 55.95 18.67 39.36
CA ALA A 492 55.11 19.74 39.94
C ALA A 492 54.29 20.50 38.89
N PRO A 493 54.86 21.03 37.78
CA PRO A 493 54.08 21.69 36.72
C PRO A 493 53.13 20.71 36.01
N ALA A 494 53.55 19.47 35.74
CA ALA A 494 52.70 18.46 35.11
C ALA A 494 51.49 18.07 35.99
N ILE A 495 51.65 17.99 37.32
CA ILE A 495 50.55 17.77 38.28
C ILE A 495 49.61 18.98 38.33
N GLN A 496 50.15 20.19 38.15
CA GLN A 496 49.37 21.43 38.11
C GLN A 496 48.52 21.50 36.83
N GLU A 497 49.10 21.09 35.70
CA GLU A 497 48.40 20.93 34.42
C GLU A 497 47.33 19.83 34.50
N LEU A 498 47.63 18.67 35.10
CA LEU A 498 46.67 17.58 35.33
C LEU A 498 45.50 18.01 36.22
N LYS A 499 45.74 18.89 37.20
CA LYS A 499 44.66 19.50 38.00
C LYS A 499 43.79 20.41 37.16
N SER A 500 44.39 21.21 36.27
CA SER A 500 43.63 22.09 35.37
C SER A 500 42.80 21.28 34.36
N LEU A 501 43.38 20.21 33.80
CA LEU A 501 42.70 19.29 32.87
C LEU A 501 41.58 18.52 33.57
N ARG A 502 41.75 18.09 34.82
CA ARG A 502 40.66 17.47 35.60
C ARG A 502 39.53 18.45 35.92
N ALA A 503 39.85 19.73 36.14
CA ALA A 503 38.84 20.76 36.33
C ALA A 503 38.05 21.01 35.03
N GLN A 504 38.76 21.10 33.89
CA GLN A 504 38.15 21.20 32.57
C GLN A 504 37.29 19.97 32.26
N ALA A 505 37.80 18.75 32.52
CA ALA A 505 37.08 17.50 32.33
C ALA A 505 35.76 17.48 33.12
N GLY A 506 35.77 17.87 34.40
CA GLY A 506 34.56 17.96 35.21
C GLY A 506 33.56 19.02 34.75
N GLU A 507 34.03 20.12 34.16
CA GLU A 507 33.16 21.15 33.56
C GLU A 507 32.54 20.67 32.24
N THR A 508 33.31 19.96 31.40
CA THR A 508 32.78 19.27 30.21
C THR A 508 31.79 18.17 30.57
N GLU A 509 32.01 17.43 31.64
CA GLU A 509 31.12 16.36 32.08
C GLU A 509 29.80 16.92 32.63
N ALA A 510 29.85 18.03 33.36
CA ALA A 510 28.67 18.74 33.83
C ALA A 510 27.86 19.37 32.68
N THR A 511 28.53 19.96 31.69
CA THR A 511 27.87 20.50 30.49
C THR A 511 27.29 19.41 29.61
N TYR A 512 27.99 18.28 29.45
CA TYR A 512 27.47 17.07 28.80
C TYR A 512 26.22 16.56 29.50
N ALA A 513 26.24 16.41 30.83
CA ALA A 513 25.07 15.94 31.59
C ALA A 513 23.86 16.87 31.44
N ARG A 514 24.07 18.20 31.36
CA ARG A 514 22.99 19.16 31.13
C ARG A 514 22.43 19.06 29.71
N ARG A 515 23.31 19.06 28.70
CA ARG A 515 22.94 18.90 27.28
C ARG A 515 22.20 17.58 27.05
N LYS A 516 22.62 16.52 27.73
CA LYS A 516 21.97 15.21 27.68
C LYS A 516 20.53 15.28 28.23
N ARG A 517 20.29 15.94 29.37
CA ARG A 517 18.92 16.13 29.89
C ARG A 517 18.03 16.94 28.96
N GLU A 518 18.57 18.01 28.36
CA GLU A 518 17.84 18.82 27.37
C GLU A 518 17.51 17.99 26.12
N PHE A 519 18.46 17.18 25.66
CA PHE A 519 18.27 16.24 24.56
C PHE A 519 17.22 15.18 24.90
N ASP A 520 17.31 14.53 26.05
CA ASP A 520 16.37 13.51 26.51
C ASP A 520 14.93 14.08 26.61
N ALA A 521 14.78 15.34 27.03
CA ALA A 521 13.47 16.01 27.08
C ALA A 521 12.90 16.27 25.67
N VAL A 522 13.73 16.65 24.71
CA VAL A 522 13.32 16.82 23.30
C VAL A 522 12.99 15.47 22.66
N VAL A 523 13.80 14.45 22.93
CA VAL A 523 13.54 13.07 22.48
C VAL A 523 12.18 12.60 23.00
N LEU A 524 11.89 12.80 24.29
CA LEU A 524 10.59 12.42 24.86
C LEU A 524 9.41 13.15 24.16
N GLY A 525 9.57 14.44 23.85
CA GLY A 525 8.57 15.20 23.08
C GLY A 525 8.37 14.65 21.67
N LEU A 526 9.46 14.37 20.96
CA LEU A 526 9.41 13.78 19.62
C LEU A 526 8.84 12.36 19.65
N GLU A 527 9.16 11.54 20.65
CA GLU A 527 8.58 10.20 20.84
C GLU A 527 7.06 10.27 21.04
N THR A 528 6.56 11.26 21.78
CA THR A 528 5.11 11.46 21.93
C THR A 528 4.44 11.89 20.63
N GLU A 529 5.06 12.78 19.84
CA GLU A 529 4.53 13.19 18.53
C GLU A 529 4.58 12.02 17.53
N ILE A 530 5.66 11.23 17.52
CA ILE A 530 5.79 10.04 16.68
C ILE A 530 4.71 9.01 17.05
N ALA A 531 4.48 8.75 18.34
CA ALA A 531 3.43 7.83 18.79
C ALA A 531 2.02 8.29 18.36
N GLN A 532 1.76 9.60 18.40
CA GLN A 532 0.50 10.18 17.91
C GLN A 532 0.36 9.96 16.39
N LEU A 533 1.41 10.29 15.61
CA LEU A 533 1.43 10.12 14.16
C LEU A 533 1.33 8.66 13.74
N GLU A 534 1.95 7.73 14.47
CA GLU A 534 1.82 6.29 14.23
C GLU A 534 0.39 5.80 14.48
N SER A 535 -0.30 6.34 15.49
CA SER A 535 -1.70 6.02 15.74
C SER A 535 -2.59 6.50 14.58
N ASP A 536 -2.38 7.74 14.13
CA ASP A 536 -3.12 8.32 13.01
C ASP A 536 -2.83 7.56 11.70
N LEU A 537 -1.57 7.18 11.45
CA LEU A 537 -1.18 6.37 10.30
C LEU A 537 -1.87 5.00 10.32
N ARG A 538 -1.92 4.34 11.48
CA ARG A 538 -2.62 3.05 11.63
C ARG A 538 -4.12 3.20 11.35
N GLN A 539 -4.75 4.26 11.82
CA GLN A 539 -6.15 4.54 11.54
C GLN A 539 -6.36 4.74 10.03
N LEU A 540 -5.55 5.57 9.39
CA LEU A 540 -5.64 5.83 7.95
C LEU A 540 -5.36 4.59 7.10
N GLN A 541 -4.42 3.74 7.51
CA GLN A 541 -4.15 2.46 6.84
C GLN A 541 -5.31 1.48 6.98
N ALA A 542 -5.96 1.43 8.15
CA ALA A 542 -7.14 0.61 8.36
C ALA A 542 -8.34 1.10 7.52
N GLU A 543 -8.53 2.42 7.43
CA GLU A 543 -9.55 3.04 6.56
C GLU A 543 -9.25 2.75 5.08
N SER A 544 -8.02 2.93 4.63
CA SER A 544 -7.58 2.62 3.26
C SER A 544 -7.77 1.15 2.91
N GLY A 545 -7.41 0.22 3.81
CA GLY A 545 -7.59 -1.21 3.58
C GLY A 545 -9.07 -1.63 3.54
N ALA A 546 -9.93 -0.97 4.33
CA ALA A 546 -11.37 -1.18 4.27
C ALA A 546 -11.96 -0.67 2.94
N ASP A 547 -11.49 0.47 2.46
CA ASP A 547 -11.93 1.05 1.19
C ASP A 547 -11.39 0.28 -0.03
N GLU A 548 -10.15 -0.22 0.00
CA GLU A 548 -9.62 -1.14 -1.02
C GLU A 548 -10.43 -2.44 -1.07
N SER A 549 -10.78 -3.00 0.10
CA SER A 549 -11.63 -4.20 0.19
C SER A 549 -13.01 -3.95 -0.42
N ARG A 550 -13.61 -2.79 -0.15
CA ARG A 550 -14.87 -2.36 -0.77
C ARG A 550 -14.73 -2.18 -2.27
N TRP A 551 -13.65 -1.55 -2.73
CA TRP A 551 -13.38 -1.36 -4.14
C TRP A 551 -13.25 -2.70 -4.87
N HIS A 552 -12.49 -3.66 -4.33
CA HIS A 552 -12.35 -5.00 -4.89
C HIS A 552 -13.70 -5.74 -4.91
N TYR A 553 -14.48 -5.64 -3.84
CA TYR A 553 -15.81 -6.24 -3.76
C TYR A 553 -16.75 -5.68 -4.84
N VAL A 554 -16.84 -4.36 -4.96
CA VAL A 554 -17.68 -3.69 -5.97
C VAL A 554 -17.19 -4.00 -7.38
N THR A 555 -15.88 -3.98 -7.62
CA THR A 555 -15.30 -4.33 -8.92
C THR A 555 -15.62 -5.77 -9.31
N HIS A 556 -15.55 -6.70 -8.35
CA HIS A 556 -15.93 -8.09 -8.60
C HIS A 556 -17.43 -8.24 -8.89
N MET A 557 -18.27 -7.49 -8.18
CA MET A 557 -19.72 -7.44 -8.46
C MET A 557 -20.03 -6.88 -9.85
N VAL A 558 -19.35 -5.81 -10.26
CA VAL A 558 -19.48 -5.25 -11.62
C VAL A 558 -19.03 -6.28 -12.65
N ALA A 559 -17.87 -6.93 -12.46
CA ALA A 559 -17.41 -7.98 -13.37
C ALA A 559 -18.38 -9.18 -13.46
N GLN A 560 -19.04 -9.55 -12.36
CA GLN A 560 -20.12 -10.55 -12.39
C GLN A 560 -21.31 -10.05 -13.19
N ALA A 561 -21.74 -8.80 -12.97
CA ALA A 561 -22.85 -8.21 -13.71
C ALA A 561 -22.56 -8.11 -15.22
N ASP A 562 -21.34 -7.71 -15.60
CA ASP A 562 -20.89 -7.65 -16.99
C ASP A 562 -20.86 -9.05 -17.62
N ALA A 563 -20.33 -10.06 -16.92
CA ALA A 563 -20.34 -11.44 -17.40
C ALA A 563 -21.77 -11.98 -17.55
N HIS A 564 -22.70 -11.61 -16.66
CA HIS A 564 -24.11 -11.93 -16.80
C HIS A 564 -24.73 -11.22 -18.00
N MET A 565 -24.43 -9.94 -18.20
CA MET A 565 -24.90 -9.16 -19.34
C MET A 565 -24.39 -9.74 -20.67
N ASP A 566 -23.10 -10.09 -20.76
CA ASP A 566 -22.52 -10.77 -21.91
C ASP A 566 -23.19 -12.12 -22.18
N THR A 567 -23.51 -12.88 -21.14
CA THR A 567 -24.23 -14.15 -21.27
C THR A 567 -25.63 -13.92 -21.83
N VAL A 568 -26.35 -12.89 -21.36
CA VAL A 568 -27.67 -12.52 -21.87
C VAL A 568 -27.59 -12.04 -23.32
N LEU A 569 -26.59 -11.24 -23.67
CA LEU A 569 -26.38 -10.76 -25.04
C LEU A 569 -26.05 -11.92 -26.00
N GLN A 570 -25.21 -12.86 -25.58
CA GLN A 570 -24.90 -14.06 -26.35
C GLN A 570 -26.14 -14.96 -26.53
N GLU A 571 -26.97 -15.11 -25.49
CA GLU A 571 -28.24 -15.84 -25.57
C GLU A 571 -29.24 -15.15 -26.52
N MET A 572 -29.36 -13.82 -26.45
CA MET A 572 -30.21 -13.04 -27.38
C MET A 572 -29.74 -13.17 -28.83
N LYS A 573 -28.43 -13.09 -29.08
CA LYS A 573 -27.84 -13.31 -30.42
C LYS A 573 -28.11 -14.72 -30.95
N ALA A 574 -27.97 -15.73 -30.09
CA ALA A 574 -28.27 -17.12 -30.45
C ALA A 574 -29.75 -17.38 -30.71
N TYR A 575 -30.63 -16.67 -30.01
CA TYR A 575 -32.08 -16.73 -30.20
C TYR A 575 -32.51 -16.10 -31.53
N ILE A 576 -31.93 -14.96 -31.90
CA ILE A 576 -32.23 -14.25 -33.16
C ILE A 576 -31.62 -14.98 -34.38
N GLY A 577 -30.45 -15.63 -34.21
CA GLY A 577 -29.76 -16.40 -35.24
C GLY A 577 -28.95 -15.54 -36.23
N GLY A 578 -27.95 -16.14 -36.89
CA GLY A 578 -27.17 -15.49 -37.96
C GLY A 578 -25.64 -15.50 -37.81
N ASP A 579 -25.06 -16.09 -36.74
CA ASP A 579 -23.62 -16.11 -36.49
C ASP A 579 -23.07 -17.56 -36.41
N GLU A 580 -22.37 -18.00 -37.46
CA GLU A 580 -21.88 -19.39 -37.62
C GLU A 580 -20.87 -19.80 -36.54
N MET A 581 -20.08 -18.84 -36.00
CA MET A 581 -19.07 -19.15 -34.99
C MET A 581 -19.72 -19.44 -33.63
N LEU A 582 -20.78 -18.72 -33.29
CA LEU A 582 -21.54 -18.89 -32.05
C LEU A 582 -22.30 -20.22 -32.05
N ASP A 583 -22.88 -20.58 -33.20
CA ASP A 583 -23.54 -21.87 -33.43
C ASP A 583 -22.56 -23.07 -33.27
N ALA A 584 -21.29 -22.91 -33.65
CA ALA A 584 -20.26 -23.93 -33.49
C ALA A 584 -19.91 -24.16 -31.99
N VAL A 585 -19.81 -23.10 -31.20
CA VAL A 585 -19.56 -23.15 -29.74
C VAL A 585 -20.74 -23.72 -28.97
N GLN A 586 -21.96 -23.51 -29.45
CA GLN A 586 -23.18 -24.04 -28.84
C GLN A 586 -23.39 -25.54 -29.13
N ARG A 587 -22.98 -26.02 -30.31
CA ARG A 587 -22.97 -27.45 -30.64
C ARG A 587 -22.08 -28.26 -29.70
N THR A 588 -20.98 -27.71 -29.23
CA THR A 588 -20.11 -28.35 -28.21
C THR A 588 -20.77 -28.43 -26.83
N ARG A 589 -21.69 -27.52 -26.49
CA ARG A 589 -22.45 -27.54 -25.23
C ARG A 589 -23.68 -28.47 -25.28
N GLY A 590 -24.13 -28.88 -26.46
CA GLY A 590 -25.19 -29.88 -26.67
C GLY A 590 -26.63 -29.34 -26.56
N PHE A 591 -26.82 -28.02 -26.52
CA PHE A 591 -28.11 -27.34 -26.58
C PHE A 591 -27.93 -25.93 -27.17
N LYS A 592 -28.97 -25.41 -27.85
CA LYS A 592 -28.89 -24.14 -28.61
C LYS A 592 -29.07 -22.92 -27.72
N THR A 593 -30.12 -22.90 -26.89
CA THR A 593 -30.37 -21.81 -25.92
C THR A 593 -30.57 -22.39 -24.52
N TYR A 594 -30.24 -21.63 -23.47
CA TYR A 594 -30.57 -22.01 -22.09
C TYR A 594 -32.08 -22.19 -21.92
N ARG A 595 -32.89 -21.40 -22.64
CA ARG A 595 -34.35 -21.60 -22.70
C ARG A 595 -34.71 -23.02 -23.16
N ASP A 596 -34.09 -23.52 -24.23
CA ASP A 596 -34.34 -24.89 -24.72
C ASP A 596 -33.90 -25.96 -23.71
N LEU A 597 -32.77 -25.74 -23.03
CA LEU A 597 -32.30 -26.64 -21.98
C LEU A 597 -33.28 -26.73 -20.82
N TYR A 598 -33.76 -25.58 -20.32
CA TYR A 598 -34.70 -25.55 -19.20
C TYR A 598 -36.06 -26.10 -19.59
N ASN A 599 -36.56 -25.80 -20.79
CA ASN A 599 -37.80 -26.39 -21.30
C ASN A 599 -37.69 -27.92 -21.41
N ARG A 600 -36.56 -28.45 -21.91
CA ARG A 600 -36.31 -29.89 -21.92
C ARG A 600 -36.31 -30.49 -20.52
N LYS A 601 -35.64 -29.84 -19.55
CA LYS A 601 -35.63 -30.29 -18.14
C LYS A 601 -37.00 -30.25 -17.49
N ILE A 602 -37.81 -29.24 -17.81
CA ILE A 602 -39.20 -29.13 -17.33
C ILE A 602 -40.02 -30.31 -17.87
N LEU A 603 -39.93 -30.60 -19.17
CA LEU A 603 -40.61 -31.73 -19.79
C LEU A 603 -40.16 -33.08 -19.19
N GLU A 604 -38.86 -33.26 -18.94
CA GLU A 604 -38.33 -34.44 -18.27
C GLU A 604 -38.86 -34.58 -16.83
N ALA A 605 -38.92 -33.48 -16.08
CA ALA A 605 -39.46 -33.46 -14.71
C ALA A 605 -40.97 -33.74 -14.69
N GLU A 606 -41.73 -33.19 -15.63
CA GLU A 606 -43.16 -33.48 -15.78
C GLU A 606 -43.42 -34.94 -16.15
N ALA A 607 -42.61 -35.51 -17.04
CA ALA A 607 -42.67 -36.92 -17.41
C ALA A 607 -42.35 -37.83 -16.21
N ALA A 608 -41.31 -37.51 -15.44
CA ALA A 608 -40.98 -38.21 -14.21
C ALA A 608 -42.12 -38.09 -13.17
N GLY A 609 -42.72 -36.91 -13.05
CA GLY A 609 -43.88 -36.67 -12.19
C GLY A 609 -45.10 -37.51 -12.60
N ARG A 610 -45.39 -37.61 -13.90
CA ARG A 610 -46.42 -38.52 -14.44
C ARG A 610 -46.12 -39.98 -14.08
N GLN A 611 -44.89 -40.43 -14.27
CA GLN A 611 -44.48 -41.81 -13.98
C GLN A 611 -44.56 -42.14 -12.47
N LEU A 612 -44.21 -41.19 -11.60
CA LEU A 612 -44.32 -41.35 -10.15
C LEU A 612 -45.78 -41.42 -9.69
N ARG A 613 -46.68 -40.62 -10.27
CA ARG A 613 -48.13 -40.71 -10.01
C ARG A 613 -48.70 -42.06 -10.43
N GLU A 614 -48.27 -42.59 -11.57
CA GLU A 614 -48.68 -43.93 -12.01
C GLU A 614 -48.20 -45.03 -11.07
N ARG A 615 -46.93 -44.95 -10.62
CA ARG A 615 -46.40 -45.87 -9.59
C ARG A 615 -47.12 -45.75 -8.27
N GLN A 616 -47.48 -44.53 -7.84
CA GLN A 616 -48.26 -44.32 -6.63
C GLN A 616 -49.64 -44.98 -6.74
N LYS A 617 -50.30 -44.88 -7.90
CA LYS A 617 -51.56 -45.56 -8.18
C LYS A 617 -51.42 -47.09 -8.14
N GLN A 618 -50.36 -47.63 -8.74
CA GLN A 618 -50.04 -49.07 -8.67
C GLN A 618 -49.81 -49.55 -7.24
N VAL A 619 -49.03 -48.81 -6.44
CA VAL A 619 -48.79 -49.13 -5.03
C VAL A 619 -50.09 -49.05 -4.22
N LYS A 620 -50.93 -48.04 -4.45
CA LYS A 620 -52.22 -47.89 -3.76
C LYS A 620 -53.17 -49.05 -4.09
N ASN A 621 -53.20 -49.51 -5.35
CA ASN A 621 -54.00 -50.66 -5.77
C ASN A 621 -53.45 -51.99 -5.22
N ALA A 622 -52.14 -52.12 -5.07
CA ALA A 622 -51.49 -53.32 -4.53
C ALA A 622 -51.41 -53.34 -2.99
N PHE A 623 -51.74 -52.23 -2.31
CA PHE A 623 -51.55 -52.04 -0.87
C PHE A 623 -52.27 -53.12 -0.05
N ASP A 624 -53.56 -53.32 -0.29
CA ASP A 624 -54.36 -54.29 0.48
C ASP A 624 -53.91 -55.74 0.23
N GLY A 625 -53.53 -56.08 -1.00
CA GLY A 625 -53.00 -57.39 -1.35
C GLY A 625 -51.65 -57.67 -0.67
N ASN A 626 -50.75 -56.69 -0.71
CA ASN A 626 -49.45 -56.78 -0.05
C ASN A 626 -49.60 -56.83 1.48
N LEU A 627 -50.58 -56.12 2.06
CA LEU A 627 -50.84 -56.15 3.50
C LEU A 627 -51.28 -57.54 3.97
N ARG A 628 -52.17 -58.20 3.20
CA ARG A 628 -52.60 -59.58 3.45
C ARG A 628 -51.44 -60.57 3.31
N GLN A 629 -50.61 -60.38 2.28
CA GLN A 629 -49.43 -61.21 2.07
C GLN A 629 -48.41 -61.05 3.22
N LEU A 630 -48.19 -59.82 3.69
CA LEU A 630 -47.29 -59.52 4.81
C LEU A 630 -47.83 -60.12 6.12
N HIS A 631 -49.14 -60.04 6.35
CA HIS A 631 -49.78 -60.75 7.46
C HIS A 631 -49.56 -62.27 7.36
N GLY A 632 -49.78 -62.86 6.19
CA GLY A 632 -49.54 -64.29 5.95
C GLY A 632 -48.07 -64.71 6.20
N TYR A 633 -47.11 -63.92 5.73
CA TYR A 633 -45.69 -64.17 6.00
C TYR A 633 -45.34 -63.98 7.48
N SER A 634 -45.92 -63.00 8.16
CA SER A 634 -45.73 -62.81 9.60
C SER A 634 -46.25 -64.00 10.39
N THR A 635 -47.41 -64.53 10.03
CA THR A 635 -47.97 -65.75 10.64
C THR A 635 -47.09 -66.98 10.36
N LEU A 636 -46.58 -67.12 9.14
CA LEU A 636 -45.64 -68.19 8.80
C LEU A 636 -44.34 -68.09 9.61
N LEU A 637 -43.83 -66.88 9.79
CA LEU A 637 -42.60 -66.63 10.54
C LEU A 637 -42.78 -66.92 12.03
N GLN A 638 -43.95 -66.60 12.60
CA GLN A 638 -44.33 -67.03 13.96
C GLN A 638 -44.39 -68.56 14.07
N LEU A 639 -44.98 -69.24 13.10
CA LEU A 639 -45.02 -70.71 13.05
C LEU A 639 -43.62 -71.34 12.97
N LEU A 640 -42.75 -70.80 12.12
CA LEU A 640 -41.36 -71.24 11.99
C LEU A 640 -40.57 -70.96 13.27
N GLN A 641 -40.81 -69.84 13.94
CA GLN A 641 -40.17 -69.52 15.22
C GLN A 641 -40.58 -70.52 16.30
N VAL A 642 -41.87 -70.85 16.40
CA VAL A 642 -42.36 -71.91 17.30
C VAL A 642 -41.71 -73.26 16.97
N GLN A 643 -41.56 -73.58 15.70
CA GLN A 643 -40.88 -74.81 15.26
C GLN A 643 -39.40 -74.82 15.65
N VAL A 644 -38.70 -73.70 15.50
CA VAL A 644 -37.30 -73.54 15.95
C VAL A 644 -37.21 -73.69 17.45
N ASP A 645 -38.12 -73.10 18.22
CA ASP A 645 -38.10 -73.19 19.69
C ASP A 645 -38.41 -74.62 20.17
N ILE A 646 -39.32 -75.33 19.52
CA ILE A 646 -39.56 -76.77 19.76
C ILE A 646 -38.32 -77.59 19.44
N ASN A 647 -37.66 -77.32 18.30
CA ASN A 647 -36.43 -78.03 17.92
C ASN A 647 -35.28 -77.74 18.89
N LYS A 648 -35.13 -76.49 19.34
CA LYS A 648 -34.15 -76.12 20.38
C LYS A 648 -34.41 -76.85 21.69
N ARG A 649 -35.66 -76.96 22.13
CA ARG A 649 -36.04 -77.76 23.32
C ARG A 649 -35.75 -79.25 23.14
N ARG A 650 -36.08 -79.83 21.98
CA ARG A 650 -35.77 -81.23 21.66
C ARG A 650 -34.27 -81.53 21.58
N ILE A 651 -33.47 -80.56 21.13
CA ILE A 651 -32.00 -80.65 21.12
C ILE A 651 -31.43 -80.52 22.54
N ALA A 652 -32.03 -79.68 23.40
CA ALA A 652 -31.62 -79.52 24.80
C ALA A 652 -31.98 -80.72 25.70
N GLU A 653 -33.09 -81.41 25.43
CA GLU A 653 -33.55 -82.59 26.19
C GLU A 653 -32.81 -83.90 25.85
N ARG A 654 -32.04 -83.95 24.75
CA ARG A 654 -31.22 -85.10 24.35
C ARG A 654 -29.74 -84.78 24.49
N GLY A 655 -29.20 -85.04 25.68
CA GLY A 655 -27.79 -84.82 26.00
C GLY A 655 -26.81 -85.50 25.02
N ASN A 656 -25.77 -84.75 24.68
CA ASN A 656 -24.50 -85.15 24.04
C ASN A 656 -24.52 -85.45 22.52
N PRO A 657 -24.41 -84.43 21.64
CA PRO A 657 -24.27 -84.60 20.19
C PRO A 657 -22.83 -84.90 19.71
N ALA A 658 -22.04 -85.67 20.48
CA ALA A 658 -20.73 -86.18 20.03
C ALA A 658 -20.81 -87.54 19.30
N LYS A 659 -22.02 -88.06 19.01
CA LYS A 659 -22.24 -89.40 18.42
C LYS A 659 -23.11 -89.47 17.15
N LEU A 660 -23.45 -88.35 16.52
CA LEU A 660 -24.01 -88.36 15.17
C LEU A 660 -23.13 -87.50 14.28
N GLY A 661 -22.31 -88.14 13.45
CA GLY A 661 -21.38 -87.51 12.51
C GLY A 661 -22.08 -86.63 11.46
N VAL A 662 -22.49 -85.45 11.90
CA VAL A 662 -23.09 -84.40 11.07
C VAL A 662 -22.22 -83.15 11.25
N GLN A 663 -21.56 -82.73 10.17
CA GLN A 663 -20.82 -81.47 10.16
C GLN A 663 -21.79 -80.30 10.39
N PRO A 664 -21.51 -79.38 11.34
CA PRO A 664 -22.29 -78.18 11.48
C PRO A 664 -21.99 -77.26 10.29
N ALA A 665 -22.96 -77.11 9.38
CA ALA A 665 -22.90 -76.15 8.30
C ALA A 665 -22.79 -74.73 8.88
N ALA A 666 -21.75 -74.03 8.44
CA ALA A 666 -21.52 -72.63 8.70
C ALA A 666 -22.75 -71.78 8.31
N ASN A 667 -22.93 -70.69 9.05
CA ASN A 667 -23.85 -69.57 8.80
C ASN A 667 -25.28 -69.71 9.35
N TYR A 668 -25.40 -69.71 10.68
CA TYR A 668 -26.64 -69.36 11.39
C TYR A 668 -26.43 -68.35 12.54
N GLU A 669 -25.46 -67.43 12.39
CA GLU A 669 -25.25 -66.30 13.33
C GLU A 669 -25.20 -64.93 12.65
N GLU A 670 -25.98 -64.73 11.58
CA GLU A 670 -26.41 -63.39 11.14
C GLU A 670 -27.95 -63.34 11.07
N ILE A 671 -28.59 -63.60 12.21
CA ILE A 671 -29.96 -63.12 12.47
C ILE A 671 -29.87 -62.27 13.74
N VAL A 672 -29.28 -61.09 13.60
CA VAL A 672 -29.37 -60.04 14.62
C VAL A 672 -30.62 -59.22 14.34
N PHE A 673 -31.48 -59.22 15.34
CA PHE A 673 -32.67 -58.40 15.56
C PHE A 673 -32.58 -56.99 14.98
N LEU A 674 -33.43 -56.69 13.99
CA LEU A 674 -33.78 -55.31 13.65
C LEU A 674 -34.69 -54.75 14.75
N ASN A 675 -34.11 -53.90 15.59
CA ASN A 675 -34.81 -53.05 16.55
C ASN A 675 -35.70 -52.04 15.79
N PRO A 676 -37.02 -51.95 16.04
CA PRO A 676 -37.94 -51.16 15.20
C PRO A 676 -38.00 -49.66 15.54
N LEU A 677 -37.01 -49.11 16.25
CA LEU A 677 -36.95 -47.70 16.63
C LEU A 677 -35.66 -47.05 16.14
N GLN A 678 -35.51 -46.93 14.82
CA GLN A 678 -34.72 -45.86 14.19
C GLN A 678 -35.04 -45.86 12.69
N SER A 679 -36.15 -45.20 12.34
CA SER A 679 -36.35 -44.71 10.97
C SER A 679 -35.44 -43.49 10.76
N PRO A 680 -34.75 -43.42 9.61
CA PRO A 680 -35.13 -42.41 8.65
C PRO A 680 -35.62 -43.05 7.36
N LEU A 681 -36.83 -42.65 7.00
CA LEU A 681 -37.48 -42.89 5.72
C LEU A 681 -36.63 -42.40 4.54
N ILE A 682 -36.76 -43.14 3.43
CA ILE A 682 -36.44 -42.82 2.02
C ILE A 682 -35.05 -43.25 1.52
N TRP A 683 -35.02 -44.48 1.00
CA TRP A 683 -34.20 -44.83 -0.17
C TRP A 683 -34.75 -44.12 -1.41
N THR A 684 -33.98 -43.20 -2.01
CA THR A 684 -34.02 -43.00 -3.46
C THR A 684 -32.77 -43.65 -4.07
N LYS A 685 -33.00 -44.68 -4.90
CA LYS A 685 -31.97 -45.26 -5.76
C LYS A 685 -31.56 -44.24 -6.81
N ASN A 686 -30.60 -43.36 -6.52
CA ASN A 686 -29.92 -42.63 -7.58
C ASN A 686 -28.45 -42.33 -7.23
N LYS A 687 -27.58 -43.34 -7.44
CA LYS A 687 -26.11 -43.21 -7.29
C LYS A 687 -25.50 -42.12 -8.20
N LYS A 688 -26.20 -41.66 -9.25
CA LYS A 688 -25.78 -40.50 -10.07
C LYS A 688 -26.00 -39.16 -9.35
N MET A 689 -27.10 -39.02 -8.60
CA MET A 689 -27.39 -37.78 -7.86
C MET A 689 -26.47 -37.64 -6.64
N GLN A 690 -26.13 -38.75 -5.97
CA GLN A 690 -25.11 -38.72 -4.91
C GLN A 690 -23.70 -38.40 -5.42
N ARG A 691 -23.32 -38.82 -6.65
CA ARG A 691 -22.06 -38.39 -7.28
C ARG A 691 -22.11 -36.92 -7.73
N ALA A 692 -23.24 -36.44 -8.26
CA ALA A 692 -23.41 -35.05 -8.67
C ALA A 692 -23.43 -34.08 -7.48
N VAL A 693 -24.09 -34.44 -6.37
CA VAL A 693 -24.12 -33.64 -5.14
C VAL A 693 -22.76 -33.68 -4.43
N ARG A 694 -22.03 -34.81 -4.44
CA ARG A 694 -20.65 -34.90 -3.91
C ARG A 694 -19.64 -34.16 -4.80
N SER A 695 -19.86 -34.12 -6.12
CA SER A 695 -19.08 -33.33 -7.08
C SER A 695 -19.37 -31.82 -6.96
N MET A 696 -20.63 -31.42 -6.76
CA MET A 696 -21.02 -30.02 -6.56
C MET A 696 -20.56 -29.50 -5.19
N LEU A 697 -20.65 -30.32 -4.12
CA LEU A 697 -20.08 -29.98 -2.82
C LEU A 697 -18.54 -29.93 -2.83
N GLN A 698 -17.87 -30.72 -3.69
CA GLN A 698 -16.42 -30.59 -3.91
C GLN A 698 -16.02 -29.39 -4.79
N GLN A 699 -16.92 -28.88 -5.65
CA GLN A 699 -16.68 -27.68 -6.45
C GLN A 699 -16.98 -26.38 -5.70
N HIS A 700 -17.99 -26.34 -4.82
CA HIS A 700 -18.31 -25.14 -4.03
C HIS A 700 -17.38 -24.91 -2.82
N LEU A 701 -16.64 -25.92 -2.35
CA LEU A 701 -15.60 -25.78 -1.33
C LEU A 701 -14.20 -25.46 -1.92
N ARG A 702 -14.11 -25.13 -3.21
CA ARG A 702 -12.85 -24.79 -3.91
C ARG A 702 -12.75 -23.33 -4.39
N THR A 703 -13.73 -22.48 -4.13
CA THR A 703 -13.76 -21.08 -4.60
C THR A 703 -13.49 -20.02 -3.53
N THR A 704 -13.08 -20.41 -2.33
CA THR A 704 -12.54 -19.48 -1.31
C THR A 704 -11.23 -20.02 -0.75
N ALA A 705 -10.22 -20.04 -1.60
CA ALA A 705 -8.82 -20.10 -1.19
C ALA A 705 -8.01 -19.48 -2.33
N THR A 706 -7.46 -18.29 -2.09
CA THR A 706 -6.42 -17.70 -2.92
C THR A 706 -5.26 -18.70 -3.01
N ARG A 707 -5.10 -19.28 -4.19
CA ARG A 707 -3.98 -20.15 -4.54
C ARG A 707 -2.73 -19.27 -4.67
N PRO A 708 -1.65 -19.44 -3.89
CA PRO A 708 -0.35 -19.05 -4.39
C PRO A 708 0.01 -20.01 -5.52
N LEU A 709 0.65 -19.49 -6.56
CA LEU A 709 1.21 -20.31 -7.65
C LEU A 709 2.12 -21.38 -7.05
N SER A 710 1.65 -22.63 -7.03
CA SER A 710 2.55 -23.79 -7.07
C SER A 710 2.91 -23.98 -8.53
N THR A 711 4.06 -23.45 -8.92
CA THR A 711 4.77 -23.89 -10.12
C THR A 711 5.21 -25.33 -9.88
N ALA A 712 4.79 -26.24 -10.76
CA ALA A 712 5.50 -27.49 -10.91
C ALA A 712 6.94 -27.12 -11.31
N ALA A 713 7.89 -27.35 -10.41
CA ALA A 713 9.31 -27.09 -10.66
C ALA A 713 9.75 -27.84 -11.91
N GLY A 714 10.45 -27.14 -12.80
CA GLY A 714 11.17 -27.79 -13.89
C GLY A 714 12.22 -28.74 -13.31
N ALA A 715 12.59 -29.80 -14.05
CA ALA A 715 13.68 -30.68 -13.66
C ALA A 715 14.95 -29.84 -13.38
N GLY A 716 15.51 -29.95 -12.17
CA GLY A 716 16.69 -29.20 -11.73
C GLY A 716 16.46 -27.93 -10.91
N GLU A 717 15.21 -27.49 -10.66
CA GLU A 717 14.92 -26.34 -9.78
C GLU A 717 14.77 -26.75 -8.30
N TYR A 718 15.24 -25.88 -7.39
CA TYR A 718 15.08 -26.07 -5.94
C TYR A 718 13.66 -25.67 -5.50
N GLY A 719 12.98 -26.58 -4.81
CA GLY A 719 11.67 -26.38 -4.19
C GLY A 719 11.76 -26.27 -2.66
N VAL A 720 10.60 -26.03 -2.03
CA VAL A 720 10.51 -25.90 -0.57
C VAL A 720 9.40 -26.80 -0.04
N ARG A 721 9.71 -27.59 1.00
CA ARG A 721 8.75 -28.39 1.77
C ARG A 721 8.56 -27.77 3.15
N SER A 722 7.42 -27.11 3.33
CA SER A 722 6.99 -26.56 4.62
C SER A 722 6.26 -27.60 5.46
N VAL A 723 6.77 -27.90 6.65
CA VAL A 723 6.20 -28.84 7.62
C VAL A 723 5.69 -28.06 8.83
N ARG A 724 4.42 -28.26 9.18
CA ARG A 724 3.65 -27.52 10.21
C ARG A 724 3.47 -26.03 9.89
N ALA A 725 2.56 -25.40 10.62
CA ALA A 725 2.27 -23.97 10.51
C ALA A 725 3.51 -23.09 10.83
N PRO A 726 3.84 -22.09 10.01
CA PRO A 726 4.80 -21.04 10.35
C PRO A 726 4.50 -20.38 11.70
N ASN A 727 5.50 -19.79 12.35
CA ASN A 727 5.42 -19.19 13.69
C ASN A 727 5.06 -20.20 14.81
N THR A 728 5.45 -21.46 14.66
CA THR A 728 5.30 -22.50 15.70
C THR A 728 6.63 -23.20 15.97
N LEU A 729 6.79 -23.79 17.15
CA LEU A 729 8.04 -24.49 17.56
C LEU A 729 8.37 -25.69 16.66
N ASP A 730 7.35 -26.33 16.09
CA ASP A 730 7.48 -27.51 15.25
C ASP A 730 7.67 -27.18 13.76
N HIS A 731 7.62 -25.91 13.39
CA HIS A 731 7.76 -25.49 12.00
C HIS A 731 9.16 -25.77 11.47
N ARG A 732 9.23 -26.44 10.31
CA ARG A 732 10.47 -26.70 9.59
C ARG A 732 10.28 -26.45 8.10
N VAL A 733 11.32 -25.91 7.47
CA VAL A 733 11.35 -25.67 6.04
C VAL A 733 12.54 -26.44 5.45
N TYR A 734 12.24 -27.51 4.71
CA TYR A 734 13.24 -28.29 4.00
C TYR A 734 13.38 -27.75 2.58
N ILE A 735 14.61 -27.72 2.05
CA ILE A 735 14.84 -27.46 0.62
C ILE A 735 14.78 -28.78 -0.11
N GLU A 736 14.12 -28.80 -1.25
CA GLU A 736 13.99 -29.97 -2.10
C GLU A 736 14.71 -29.76 -3.43
N LYS A 737 15.35 -30.81 -3.93
CA LYS A 737 15.79 -30.88 -5.33
C LYS A 737 15.12 -32.09 -5.97
N ASP A 738 14.43 -31.85 -7.08
CA ASP A 738 13.63 -32.89 -7.77
C ASP A 738 12.64 -33.62 -6.84
N GLY A 739 12.06 -32.89 -5.87
CA GLY A 739 11.09 -33.39 -4.89
C GLY A 739 11.67 -34.19 -3.71
N GLN A 740 13.01 -34.28 -3.60
CA GLN A 740 13.69 -34.93 -2.48
C GLN A 740 14.36 -33.90 -1.57
N PRO A 741 14.22 -34.00 -0.23
CA PRO A 741 14.91 -33.13 0.71
C PRO A 741 16.43 -33.22 0.55
N VAL A 742 17.09 -32.06 0.54
CA VAL A 742 18.54 -31.89 0.52
C VAL A 742 18.96 -30.98 1.66
N SER A 743 20.18 -31.15 2.16
CA SER A 743 20.73 -30.25 3.18
C SER A 743 20.98 -28.86 2.59
N PRO A 744 20.37 -27.78 3.13
CA PRO A 744 20.67 -26.42 2.71
C PRO A 744 22.07 -25.97 3.14
N PHE A 745 22.70 -26.65 4.11
CA PHE A 745 24.08 -26.39 4.50
C PHE A 745 25.04 -27.11 3.54
N HIS A 746 24.86 -28.41 3.30
CA HIS A 746 25.90 -29.24 2.69
C HIS A 746 25.65 -29.58 1.21
N ASP A 747 24.40 -29.67 0.75
CA ASP A 747 24.06 -30.24 -0.57
C ASP A 747 23.84 -29.22 -1.69
N ILE A 748 23.63 -27.95 -1.34
CA ILE A 748 23.49 -26.88 -2.34
C ILE A 748 24.90 -26.40 -2.70
N PRO A 749 25.33 -26.48 -3.98
CA PRO A 749 26.65 -26.02 -4.35
C PRO A 749 26.83 -24.54 -4.06
N LEU A 750 27.95 -24.15 -3.44
CA LEU A 750 28.30 -22.74 -3.20
C LEU A 750 28.24 -21.92 -4.49
N PHE A 751 28.86 -22.44 -5.56
CA PHE A 751 28.91 -21.79 -6.86
C PHE A 751 27.81 -22.32 -7.77
N ALA A 752 26.91 -21.42 -8.20
CA ALA A 752 25.98 -21.70 -9.29
C ALA A 752 26.70 -21.67 -10.65
N ASP A 753 27.62 -20.71 -10.81
CA ASP A 753 28.53 -20.61 -11.95
C ASP A 753 29.88 -20.06 -11.46
N ARG A 754 30.86 -20.96 -11.34
CA ARG A 754 32.21 -20.59 -10.86
C ARG A 754 32.95 -19.69 -11.85
N THR A 755 32.68 -19.80 -13.15
CA THR A 755 33.37 -19.00 -14.19
C THR A 755 32.91 -17.54 -14.16
N ARG A 756 31.61 -17.32 -13.90
CA ARG A 756 31.02 -15.99 -13.77
C ARG A 756 31.06 -15.44 -12.35
N GLY A 757 31.53 -16.22 -11.38
CA GLY A 757 31.54 -15.84 -9.96
C GLY A 757 30.13 -15.63 -9.39
N VAL A 758 29.18 -16.45 -9.83
CA VAL A 758 27.79 -16.45 -9.34
C VAL A 758 27.62 -17.55 -8.31
N LEU A 759 27.10 -17.19 -7.13
CA LEU A 759 26.94 -18.08 -5.99
C LEU A 759 25.47 -18.38 -5.74
N ASN A 760 25.17 -19.52 -5.11
CA ASN A 760 23.84 -19.80 -4.58
C ASN A 760 23.74 -19.28 -3.16
N MET A 761 22.74 -18.46 -2.86
CA MET A 761 22.37 -18.04 -1.52
C MET A 761 21.13 -18.81 -1.08
N VAL A 762 21.12 -19.31 0.16
CA VAL A 762 19.91 -19.81 0.82
C VAL A 762 19.29 -18.68 1.63
N VAL A 763 18.08 -18.25 1.25
CA VAL A 763 17.35 -17.19 1.98
C VAL A 763 16.70 -17.80 3.22
N GLU A 764 17.00 -17.24 4.39
CA GLU A 764 16.42 -17.67 5.65
C GLU A 764 15.30 -16.73 6.09
N ILE A 765 15.56 -15.43 6.06
CA ILE A 765 14.66 -14.40 6.58
C ILE A 765 14.37 -13.38 5.46
N PRO A 766 13.13 -13.33 4.97
CA PRO A 766 12.70 -12.32 4.01
C PRO A 766 12.84 -10.90 4.57
N ARG A 767 13.15 -9.94 3.70
CA ARG A 767 13.22 -8.53 4.08
C ARG A 767 11.91 -8.06 4.73
N TRP A 768 12.05 -7.24 5.77
CA TRP A 768 10.97 -6.67 6.59
C TRP A 768 10.16 -7.69 7.39
N THR A 769 10.77 -8.84 7.70
CA THR A 769 10.21 -9.82 8.63
C THR A 769 11.07 -9.92 9.90
N ASN A 770 10.49 -10.48 10.97
CA ASN A 770 11.10 -10.49 12.31
C ASN A 770 11.47 -11.90 12.81
N ALA A 771 10.86 -12.95 12.27
CA ALA A 771 11.11 -14.32 12.72
C ALA A 771 12.55 -14.69 12.42
N LYS A 772 13.34 -15.01 13.46
CA LYS A 772 14.74 -15.41 13.29
C LYS A 772 14.80 -16.87 12.85
N LEU A 773 14.56 -17.10 11.57
CA LEU A 773 14.72 -18.39 10.91
C LEU A 773 16.19 -18.56 10.54
N GLU A 774 16.73 -19.76 10.76
CA GLU A 774 18.12 -20.10 10.47
C GLU A 774 18.22 -21.57 10.04
N ILE A 775 19.24 -21.90 9.25
CA ILE A 775 19.65 -23.28 8.96
C ILE A 775 19.98 -23.96 10.29
N CYS A 776 19.19 -24.97 10.68
CA CYS A 776 19.40 -25.66 11.96
C CYS A 776 20.57 -26.64 11.84
N LYS A 777 21.74 -26.26 12.35
CA LYS A 777 22.97 -27.06 12.28
C LYS A 777 22.81 -28.46 12.89
N GLU A 778 22.03 -28.59 13.95
CA GLU A 778 21.93 -29.81 14.75
C GLU A 778 20.96 -30.84 14.16
N GLU A 779 19.98 -30.40 13.36
CA GLU A 779 18.93 -31.27 12.82
C GLU A 779 19.38 -31.97 11.52
N TYR A 780 18.90 -33.20 11.32
CA TYR A 780 19.25 -34.01 10.15
C TYR A 780 18.81 -33.33 8.84
N LEU A 781 19.74 -33.19 7.89
CA LEU A 781 19.61 -32.39 6.65
C LEU A 781 19.30 -30.90 6.88
N ASN A 782 19.64 -30.38 8.06
CA ASN A 782 19.70 -28.96 8.40
C ASN A 782 18.49 -28.11 7.93
N PRO A 783 17.23 -28.52 8.17
CA PRO A 783 16.08 -27.71 7.78
C PRO A 783 16.14 -26.32 8.40
N LEU A 784 15.53 -25.33 7.74
CA LEU A 784 15.39 -24.02 8.35
C LEU A 784 14.35 -24.09 9.48
N LYS A 785 14.70 -23.48 10.60
CA LYS A 785 13.95 -23.51 11.86
C LYS A 785 14.05 -22.14 12.52
N GLN A 786 12.98 -21.75 13.22
CA GLN A 786 13.02 -20.50 13.98
C GLN A 786 13.78 -20.72 15.30
N ASP A 787 14.74 -19.85 15.59
CA ASP A 787 15.52 -19.84 16.82
C ASP A 787 14.58 -19.75 18.04
N VAL A 788 14.94 -20.44 19.13
CA VAL A 788 14.15 -20.55 20.36
C VAL A 788 14.97 -20.03 21.53
N LYS A 789 14.54 -18.89 22.10
CA LYS A 789 15.17 -18.27 23.26
C LYS A 789 14.26 -18.41 24.48
N LYS A 790 14.77 -19.04 25.56
CA LYS A 790 14.01 -19.30 26.81
C LYS A 790 12.67 -20.01 26.56
N GLY A 791 12.67 -21.00 25.66
CA GLY A 791 11.48 -21.80 25.32
C GLY A 791 10.43 -21.07 24.46
N LYS A 792 10.71 -19.86 23.98
CA LYS A 792 9.83 -19.09 23.08
C LYS A 792 10.51 -18.83 21.75
N LEU A 793 9.72 -18.78 20.69
CA LEU A 793 10.19 -18.39 19.36
C LEU A 793 10.81 -16.99 19.39
N ARG A 794 11.99 -16.86 18.80
CA ARG A 794 12.74 -15.61 18.76
C ARG A 794 12.27 -14.76 17.58
N TYR A 795 12.01 -13.49 17.89
CA TYR A 795 11.72 -12.46 16.91
C TYR A 795 12.70 -11.30 17.13
N VAL A 796 13.42 -10.92 16.07
CA VAL A 796 14.22 -9.70 16.08
C VAL A 796 13.28 -8.51 16.16
N ARG A 797 13.61 -7.54 17.01
CA ARG A 797 12.76 -6.38 17.28
C ARG A 797 12.93 -5.32 16.19
N ASN A 798 11.88 -4.54 15.96
CA ASN A 798 12.00 -3.34 15.12
C ASN A 798 12.74 -2.27 15.90
N VAL A 799 13.84 -1.78 15.35
CA VAL A 799 14.63 -0.68 15.93
C VAL A 799 14.56 0.48 14.96
N PHE A 800 13.92 1.58 15.36
CA PHE A 800 13.70 2.75 14.50
C PHE A 800 15.03 3.24 13.89
N PRO A 801 15.11 3.48 12.57
CA PRO A 801 14.01 3.53 11.59
C PRO A 801 13.73 2.20 10.85
N HIS A 802 14.26 1.08 11.33
CA HIS A 802 14.26 -0.20 10.64
C HIS A 802 13.08 -1.11 11.05
N HIS A 803 12.42 -1.70 10.05
CA HIS A 803 11.38 -2.72 10.22
C HIS A 803 11.96 -4.11 9.95
N GLY A 804 12.05 -4.96 10.98
CA GLY A 804 12.64 -6.29 10.88
C GLY A 804 14.06 -6.26 10.32
N TYR A 805 14.40 -7.29 9.53
CA TYR A 805 15.62 -7.32 8.72
C TYR A 805 15.47 -6.39 7.51
N ILE A 806 16.49 -5.59 7.19
CA ILE A 806 16.42 -4.62 6.08
C ILE A 806 17.00 -5.14 4.76
N TRP A 807 17.35 -6.43 4.70
CA TRP A 807 17.74 -7.19 3.51
C TRP A 807 16.97 -8.51 3.45
N ASN A 808 17.04 -9.20 2.31
CA ASN A 808 16.84 -10.64 2.36
C ASN A 808 18.08 -11.23 3.02
N TYR A 809 17.90 -11.89 4.15
CA TYR A 809 18.99 -12.42 4.96
C TYR A 809 19.03 -13.94 4.84
N GLY A 810 20.24 -14.48 4.83
CA GLY A 810 20.45 -15.92 4.87
C GLY A 810 21.93 -16.23 4.81
N ALA A 811 22.30 -17.36 4.21
CA ALA A 811 23.67 -17.82 4.24
C ALA A 811 24.15 -18.42 2.91
N PHE A 812 25.46 -18.49 2.74
CA PHE A 812 26.07 -19.28 1.67
C PHE A 812 26.18 -20.75 2.09
N PRO A 813 25.62 -21.69 1.30
CA PRO A 813 25.79 -23.10 1.57
C PRO A 813 27.26 -23.48 1.34
N GLN A 814 27.69 -24.57 1.95
CA GLN A 814 29.06 -25.07 1.87
C GLN A 814 30.13 -24.07 2.36
N THR A 815 29.80 -23.22 3.31
CA THR A 815 30.77 -22.35 4.00
C THR A 815 30.65 -22.54 5.49
N TRP A 816 31.71 -22.32 6.26
CA TRP A 816 31.68 -22.46 7.71
C TRP A 816 32.69 -21.53 8.37
N GLU A 817 32.22 -20.69 9.28
CA GLU A 817 33.05 -19.86 10.17
C GLU A 817 33.62 -20.74 11.29
N ASP A 818 34.82 -21.28 11.07
CA ASP A 818 35.45 -22.24 11.99
C ASP A 818 35.69 -21.60 13.38
N PRO A 819 35.08 -22.11 14.46
CA PRO A 819 35.24 -21.57 15.81
C PRO A 819 36.64 -21.85 16.41
N ALA A 820 37.47 -22.65 15.76
CA ALA A 820 38.88 -22.81 16.09
C ALA A 820 39.78 -21.80 15.35
N HIS A 821 39.33 -21.24 14.23
CA HIS A 821 40.09 -20.27 13.45
C HIS A 821 39.95 -18.87 14.05
N VAL A 822 41.08 -18.20 14.30
CA VAL A 822 41.11 -16.79 14.72
C VAL A 822 41.42 -15.94 13.50
N THR A 823 40.41 -15.20 13.04
CA THR A 823 40.52 -14.33 11.88
C THR A 823 41.49 -13.17 12.21
N PRO A 824 42.61 -13.01 11.48
CA PRO A 824 43.65 -12.03 11.83
C PRO A 824 43.15 -10.59 11.91
N ASP A 825 42.19 -10.23 11.06
CA ASP A 825 41.65 -8.88 10.95
C ASP A 825 40.68 -8.49 12.07
N THR A 826 40.02 -9.46 12.69
CA THR A 826 39.08 -9.25 13.80
C THR A 826 39.71 -9.60 15.16
N GLY A 827 40.70 -10.50 15.18
CA GLY A 827 41.27 -11.06 16.41
C GLY A 827 40.32 -12.02 17.15
N CYS A 828 39.21 -12.42 16.51
CA CYS A 828 38.13 -13.20 17.09
C CYS A 828 37.97 -14.56 16.39
N LYS A 829 37.43 -15.54 17.11
CA LYS A 829 37.08 -16.87 16.57
C LYS A 829 35.81 -16.80 15.73
N GLY A 830 35.61 -17.70 14.75
CA GLY A 830 34.34 -17.80 14.01
C GLY A 830 33.14 -18.18 14.90
N ASP A 831 31.92 -17.85 14.45
CA ASP A 831 30.65 -18.07 15.19
C ASP A 831 30.06 -19.48 15.03
N ASN A 832 30.77 -20.38 14.32
CA ASN A 832 30.36 -21.76 14.06
C ASN A 832 29.12 -21.89 13.15
N ASP A 833 28.78 -20.88 12.36
CA ASP A 833 27.68 -20.89 11.39
C ASP A 833 28.15 -20.88 9.92
N PRO A 834 27.27 -21.15 8.94
CA PRO A 834 27.58 -20.83 7.55
C PRO A 834 27.72 -19.31 7.35
N LEU A 835 28.52 -18.90 6.39
CA LEU A 835 28.82 -17.49 6.13
C LEU A 835 27.55 -16.70 5.77
N ASP A 836 27.30 -15.64 6.53
CA ASP A 836 26.09 -14.85 6.45
C ASP A 836 26.07 -13.90 5.24
N VAL A 837 24.86 -13.72 4.68
CA VAL A 837 24.63 -13.02 3.42
C VAL A 837 23.45 -12.04 3.53
N CYS A 838 23.70 -10.80 3.13
CA CYS A 838 22.72 -9.73 2.98
C CYS A 838 22.48 -9.44 1.50
N GLU A 839 21.33 -9.87 0.97
CA GLU A 839 20.95 -9.64 -0.42
C GLU A 839 20.08 -8.39 -0.56
N ILE A 840 20.54 -7.45 -1.39
CA ILE A 840 20.07 -6.06 -1.41
C ILE A 840 19.12 -5.71 -2.56
N GLY A 841 18.73 -6.69 -3.39
CA GLY A 841 17.84 -6.49 -4.53
C GLY A 841 16.42 -6.07 -4.16
N GLU A 842 15.67 -5.57 -5.14
CA GLU A 842 14.34 -4.98 -4.93
C GLU A 842 13.27 -6.00 -4.51
N LEU A 843 13.38 -7.26 -4.97
CA LEU A 843 12.39 -8.30 -4.69
C LEU A 843 12.58 -8.91 -3.31
N ILE A 844 11.51 -8.96 -2.51
CA ILE A 844 11.49 -9.68 -1.23
C ILE A 844 11.51 -11.18 -1.51
N GLY A 845 12.48 -11.90 -0.93
CA GLY A 845 12.62 -13.34 -1.06
C GLY A 845 11.64 -14.12 -0.19
N TYR A 846 11.75 -15.44 -0.20
CA TYR A 846 10.99 -16.33 0.71
C TYR A 846 11.92 -17.30 1.44
N THR A 847 11.56 -17.72 2.65
CA THR A 847 12.35 -18.68 3.44
C THR A 847 12.54 -20.00 2.68
N GLY A 848 13.80 -20.46 2.59
CA GLY A 848 14.20 -21.63 1.83
C GLY A 848 14.43 -21.37 0.33
N GLN A 849 14.31 -20.13 -0.15
CA GLN A 849 14.61 -19.80 -1.54
C GLN A 849 16.11 -19.94 -1.82
N VAL A 850 16.45 -20.58 -2.94
CA VAL A 850 17.82 -20.61 -3.46
C VAL A 850 17.95 -19.56 -4.56
N LYS A 851 18.63 -18.45 -4.28
CA LYS A 851 18.84 -17.34 -5.23
C LYS A 851 20.25 -17.41 -5.81
N GLN A 852 20.40 -17.05 -7.09
CA GLN A 852 21.71 -16.86 -7.70
C GLN A 852 22.14 -15.41 -7.49
N VAL A 853 23.27 -15.18 -6.84
CA VAL A 853 23.71 -13.85 -6.42
C VAL A 853 25.13 -13.53 -6.87
N LYS A 854 25.39 -12.23 -7.04
CA LYS A 854 26.72 -11.67 -7.28
C LYS A 854 27.22 -10.99 -6.01
N VAL A 855 28.47 -11.27 -5.65
CA VAL A 855 29.15 -10.69 -4.48
C VAL A 855 29.62 -9.27 -4.79
N LEU A 856 29.35 -8.34 -3.88
CA LEU A 856 29.72 -6.93 -4.00
C LEU A 856 30.77 -6.51 -2.97
N GLY A 857 30.70 -7.07 -1.76
CA GLY A 857 31.63 -6.76 -0.66
C GLY A 857 31.29 -7.52 0.61
N VAL A 858 31.98 -7.21 1.71
CA VAL A 858 31.77 -7.88 3.01
C VAL A 858 32.01 -6.93 4.18
N MET A 859 31.29 -7.11 5.28
CA MET A 859 31.46 -6.36 6.53
C MET A 859 31.88 -7.29 7.67
N ALA A 860 32.83 -6.83 8.49
CA ALA A 860 33.38 -7.60 9.62
C ALA A 860 32.66 -7.25 10.92
N LEU A 861 31.54 -7.94 11.23
CA LEU A 861 30.85 -7.78 12.51
C LEU A 861 31.60 -8.56 13.59
N LEU A 862 31.70 -7.96 14.78
CA LEU A 862 32.11 -8.63 16.00
C LEU A 862 30.85 -8.87 16.84
N ASP A 863 30.29 -10.06 16.75
CA ASP A 863 29.07 -10.41 17.45
C ASP A 863 29.43 -11.15 18.74
N GLU A 864 29.26 -10.50 19.89
CA GLU A 864 29.56 -11.07 21.22
C GLU A 864 31.00 -11.62 21.39
N GLY A 865 31.96 -11.09 20.61
CA GLY A 865 33.37 -11.50 20.63
C GLY A 865 33.72 -12.59 19.60
N GLU A 866 32.78 -12.96 18.74
CA GLU A 866 32.96 -13.87 17.61
C GLU A 866 33.02 -13.07 16.29
N THR A 867 33.77 -13.59 15.33
CA THR A 867 33.85 -13.08 13.97
C THR A 867 32.61 -13.53 13.23
N ASP A 868 31.84 -12.56 12.75
CA ASP A 868 30.58 -12.78 12.06
C ASP A 868 30.58 -11.97 10.76
N TRP A 869 31.06 -12.56 9.68
CA TRP A 869 31.20 -11.86 8.40
C TRP A 869 29.84 -11.72 7.70
N LYS A 870 29.47 -10.49 7.30
CA LYS A 870 28.24 -10.21 6.57
C LYS A 870 28.56 -9.87 5.11
N VAL A 871 28.35 -10.82 4.20
CA VAL A 871 28.59 -10.60 2.77
C VAL A 871 27.45 -9.79 2.15
N ILE A 872 27.77 -8.74 1.42
CA ILE A 872 26.81 -7.93 0.67
C ILE A 872 26.73 -8.45 -0.76
N VAL A 873 25.53 -8.84 -1.18
CA VAL A 873 25.29 -9.44 -2.50
C VAL A 873 24.04 -8.86 -3.15
N ILE A 874 23.89 -9.12 -4.45
CA ILE A 874 22.66 -8.81 -5.19
C ILE A 874 22.24 -9.99 -6.06
N ASP A 875 20.94 -10.24 -6.16
CA ASP A 875 20.38 -11.21 -7.11
C ASP A 875 20.79 -10.86 -8.55
N VAL A 876 21.29 -11.85 -9.31
CA VAL A 876 21.66 -11.67 -10.72
C VAL A 876 20.47 -11.31 -11.62
N LYS A 877 19.24 -11.54 -11.15
CA LYS A 877 17.99 -11.18 -11.84
C LYS A 877 17.49 -9.78 -11.47
N ASP A 878 18.14 -9.09 -10.54
CA ASP A 878 17.74 -7.74 -10.14
C ASP A 878 18.00 -6.71 -11.25
N PRO A 879 17.11 -5.72 -11.49
CA PRO A 879 17.32 -4.69 -12.50
C PRO A 879 18.59 -3.84 -12.32
N LEU A 880 19.13 -3.74 -11.10
CA LEU A 880 20.38 -3.04 -10.79
C LEU A 880 21.60 -3.94 -10.78
N ALA A 881 21.45 -5.27 -10.97
CA ALA A 881 22.57 -6.21 -10.94
C ALA A 881 23.69 -5.81 -11.92
N ASP A 882 23.34 -5.39 -13.15
CA ASP A 882 24.32 -4.98 -14.18
C ASP A 882 25.07 -3.68 -13.84
N LYS A 883 24.63 -2.92 -12.83
CA LYS A 883 25.24 -1.65 -12.40
C LYS A 883 26.03 -1.76 -11.10
N LEU A 884 25.94 -2.91 -10.43
CA LEU A 884 26.53 -3.15 -9.12
C LEU A 884 27.54 -4.28 -9.25
N ASP A 885 28.83 -3.96 -9.40
CA ASP A 885 29.90 -4.96 -9.54
C ASP A 885 30.85 -4.96 -8.33
N ASN A 886 30.88 -3.87 -7.57
CA ASN A 886 31.71 -3.74 -6.38
C ASN A 886 31.02 -2.90 -5.29
N ILE A 887 31.58 -2.91 -4.08
CA ILE A 887 30.97 -2.28 -2.91
C ILE A 887 30.75 -0.76 -3.08
N GLY A 888 31.61 -0.08 -3.85
CA GLY A 888 31.48 1.35 -4.14
C GLY A 888 30.23 1.69 -4.97
N ASP A 889 29.75 0.75 -5.81
CA ASP A 889 28.55 0.96 -6.61
C ASP A 889 27.29 0.94 -5.74
N VAL A 890 27.31 0.22 -4.62
CA VAL A 890 26.21 0.19 -3.65
C VAL A 890 25.93 1.58 -3.10
N GLU A 891 26.95 2.32 -2.66
CA GLU A 891 26.74 3.67 -2.14
C GLU A 891 26.31 4.67 -3.24
N LYS A 892 26.71 4.42 -4.50
CA LYS A 892 26.34 5.25 -5.65
C LYS A 892 24.89 5.05 -6.09
N HIS A 893 24.40 3.82 -6.09
CA HIS A 893 23.06 3.47 -6.61
C HIS A 893 22.02 3.23 -5.51
N MET A 894 22.46 2.92 -4.29
CA MET A 894 21.65 2.70 -3.08
C MET A 894 22.21 3.50 -1.89
N PRO A 895 22.26 4.86 -1.99
CA PRO A 895 22.94 5.69 -1.00
C PRO A 895 22.35 5.54 0.39
N GLY A 896 23.23 5.40 1.39
CA GLY A 896 22.85 5.21 2.80
C GLY A 896 22.54 3.78 3.22
N LEU A 897 22.46 2.80 2.31
CA LEU A 897 22.17 1.40 2.66
C LEU A 897 23.29 0.78 3.52
N LEU A 898 24.57 1.01 3.18
CA LEU A 898 25.70 0.47 3.95
C LEU A 898 25.79 1.10 5.35
N ALA A 899 25.48 2.40 5.45
CA ALA A 899 25.38 3.07 6.74
C ALA A 899 24.25 2.49 7.60
N ALA A 900 23.07 2.27 7.02
CA ALA A 900 21.95 1.61 7.67
C ALA A 900 22.28 0.15 8.07
N THR A 901 23.09 -0.55 7.26
CA THR A 901 23.58 -1.91 7.56
C THR A 901 24.46 -1.94 8.79
N THR A 902 25.41 -1.01 8.85
CA THR A 902 26.30 -0.84 10.00
C THR A 902 25.49 -0.51 11.26
N GLU A 903 24.53 0.41 11.16
CA GLU A 903 23.66 0.80 12.27
C GLU A 903 22.82 -0.38 12.75
N TRP A 904 22.14 -1.07 11.83
CA TRP A 904 21.24 -2.18 12.15
C TRP A 904 21.95 -3.28 12.94
N PHE A 905 23.07 -3.81 12.42
CA PHE A 905 23.81 -4.89 13.10
C PHE A 905 24.44 -4.43 14.41
N ARG A 906 24.74 -3.14 14.57
CA ARG A 906 25.21 -2.58 15.84
C ARG A 906 24.12 -2.58 16.91
N VAL A 907 22.86 -2.31 16.55
CA VAL A 907 21.79 -2.02 17.53
C VAL A 907 20.70 -3.08 17.65
N TYR A 908 20.56 -4.02 16.71
CA TYR A 908 19.40 -4.93 16.63
C TYR A 908 19.21 -5.81 17.89
N LYS A 909 20.28 -6.07 18.64
CA LYS A 909 20.27 -6.86 19.88
C LYS A 909 20.12 -6.01 21.16
N LEU A 910 20.15 -4.69 21.08
CA LEU A 910 19.95 -3.81 22.24
C LEU A 910 18.58 -4.00 22.91
N PRO A 911 17.45 -4.13 22.17
CA PRO A 911 16.14 -4.44 22.76
C PRO A 911 16.10 -5.77 23.53
N ASP A 912 17.01 -6.68 23.20
CA ASP A 912 17.17 -7.98 23.85
C ASP A 912 18.05 -7.93 25.11
N GLY A 913 18.52 -6.73 25.49
CA GLY A 913 19.37 -6.47 26.66
C GLY A 913 20.84 -6.82 26.46
N LYS A 914 21.28 -7.04 25.20
CA LYS A 914 22.69 -7.25 24.87
C LYS A 914 23.38 -5.89 24.62
N PRO A 915 24.72 -5.79 24.75
CA PRO A 915 25.45 -4.59 24.35
C PRO A 915 25.38 -4.36 22.83
N ALA A 916 25.80 -3.17 22.39
CA ALA A 916 25.93 -2.88 20.96
C ALA A 916 27.09 -3.68 20.36
N ASN A 917 26.89 -4.20 19.14
CA ASN A 917 27.95 -4.94 18.45
C ASN A 917 29.02 -3.99 17.90
N GLU A 918 30.23 -4.50 17.79
CA GLU A 918 31.36 -3.77 17.23
C GLU A 918 31.65 -4.24 15.81
N PHE A 919 32.45 -3.48 15.08
CA PHE A 919 32.90 -3.86 13.74
C PHE A 919 34.42 -3.69 13.66
N ALA A 920 35.09 -4.63 13.01
CA ALA A 920 36.45 -4.38 12.56
C ALA A 920 36.46 -3.34 11.43
N PHE A 921 37.65 -2.82 11.10
CA PHE A 921 37.84 -1.77 10.08
C PHE A 921 36.96 -0.52 10.28
N GLY A 922 36.54 -0.23 11.51
CA GLY A 922 35.65 0.92 11.80
C GLY A 922 34.26 0.82 11.16
N GLY A 923 33.80 -0.38 10.79
CA GLY A 923 32.51 -0.59 10.11
C GLY A 923 32.55 -0.39 8.60
N GLN A 924 33.73 -0.22 7.99
CA GLN A 924 33.85 -0.11 6.54
C GLN A 924 33.59 -1.47 5.86
N ALA A 925 32.70 -1.47 4.87
CA ALA A 925 32.53 -2.62 3.98
C ALA A 925 33.75 -2.76 3.05
N LYS A 926 34.35 -3.95 3.04
CA LYS A 926 35.45 -4.32 2.15
C LYS A 926 34.91 -4.68 0.76
N ASP A 927 35.78 -4.56 -0.22
CA ASP A 927 35.42 -4.74 -1.63
C ASP A 927 35.15 -6.21 -1.99
N ARG A 928 34.70 -6.43 -3.22
CA ARG A 928 34.40 -7.76 -3.76
C ARG A 928 35.59 -8.71 -3.69
N ALA A 929 36.81 -8.24 -3.94
CA ALA A 929 37.99 -9.10 -3.97
C ALA A 929 38.28 -9.68 -2.59
N TYR A 930 38.22 -8.83 -1.56
CA TYR A 930 38.37 -9.25 -0.18
C TYR A 930 37.22 -10.18 0.26
N ALA A 931 35.98 -9.86 -0.13
CA ALA A 931 34.83 -10.71 0.16
C ALA A 931 34.99 -12.13 -0.43
N MET A 932 35.48 -12.26 -1.66
CA MET A 932 35.74 -13.56 -2.28
C MET A 932 36.81 -14.36 -1.52
N GLN A 933 37.83 -13.71 -0.95
CA GLN A 933 38.83 -14.39 -0.12
C GLN A 933 38.21 -15.00 1.14
N VAL A 934 37.36 -14.25 1.85
CA VAL A 934 36.63 -14.74 3.04
C VAL A 934 35.72 -15.91 2.67
N ILE A 935 35.02 -15.82 1.53
CA ILE A 935 34.17 -16.91 1.03
C ILE A 935 34.98 -18.17 0.72
N GLU A 936 36.14 -18.05 0.09
CA GLU A 936 37.00 -19.20 -0.20
C GLU A 936 37.57 -19.83 1.08
N GLU A 937 37.98 -19.02 2.06
CA GLU A 937 38.47 -19.48 3.35
C GLU A 937 37.41 -20.27 4.13
N THR A 938 36.20 -19.72 4.25
CA THR A 938 35.06 -20.39 4.92
C THR A 938 34.59 -21.62 4.15
N HIS A 939 34.70 -21.63 2.82
CA HIS A 939 34.42 -22.82 2.02
C HIS A 939 35.45 -23.94 2.25
N ASP A 940 36.73 -23.60 2.39
CA ASP A 940 37.78 -24.57 2.71
C ASP A 940 37.67 -25.09 4.15
N ALA A 941 37.22 -24.26 5.09
CA ALA A 941 36.86 -24.68 6.43
C ALA A 941 35.69 -25.68 6.40
N TRP A 942 34.63 -25.40 5.64
CA TRP A 942 33.51 -26.33 5.46
C TRP A 942 33.94 -27.68 4.86
N LYS A 943 34.87 -27.70 3.89
CA LYS A 943 35.41 -28.96 3.35
C LYS A 943 36.04 -29.83 4.43
N LYS A 944 36.78 -29.21 5.36
CA LYS A 944 37.37 -29.92 6.51
C LYS A 944 36.29 -30.41 7.48
N LEU A 945 35.24 -29.62 7.71
CA LEU A 945 34.08 -30.01 8.51
C LEU A 945 33.40 -31.27 7.97
N VAL A 946 32.98 -31.26 6.70
CA VAL A 946 32.27 -32.42 6.11
C VAL A 946 33.16 -33.63 5.89
N ALA A 947 34.48 -33.45 5.82
CA ALA A 947 35.46 -34.54 5.83
C ALA A 947 35.72 -35.12 7.24
N ALA A 948 35.05 -34.61 8.27
CA ALA A 948 35.28 -34.94 9.69
C ALA A 948 36.74 -34.73 10.15
N GLN A 949 37.39 -33.69 9.62
CA GLN A 949 38.76 -33.29 9.97
C GLN A 949 38.81 -32.08 10.93
N ALA A 950 37.66 -31.44 11.20
CA ALA A 950 37.52 -30.34 12.15
C ALA A 950 37.29 -30.84 13.58
N THR A 951 37.78 -30.11 14.58
CA THR A 951 37.80 -30.58 15.99
C THR A 951 36.92 -29.80 16.96
N GLU A 952 36.86 -28.47 16.89
CA GLU A 952 36.09 -27.64 17.84
C GLU A 952 34.71 -27.31 17.23
N GLY A 953 33.61 -27.54 17.94
CA GLY A 953 32.25 -27.19 17.51
C GLY A 953 31.61 -28.08 16.43
N ALA A 954 32.42 -28.83 15.68
CA ALA A 954 31.97 -29.74 14.62
C ALA A 954 31.07 -30.88 15.11
N ASP A 955 31.21 -31.31 16.37
CA ASP A 955 30.42 -32.38 17.01
C ASP A 955 28.93 -32.03 17.16
N LYS A 956 28.60 -30.73 17.09
CA LYS A 956 27.23 -30.22 17.21
C LYS A 956 26.53 -30.08 15.86
N ILE A 957 27.24 -30.29 14.75
CA ILE A 957 26.70 -30.07 13.40
C ILE A 957 26.36 -31.43 12.76
N SER A 958 25.12 -31.56 12.28
CA SER A 958 24.71 -32.69 11.45
C SER A 958 25.29 -32.52 10.04
N ILE A 959 26.35 -33.27 9.73
CA ILE A 959 27.00 -33.27 8.40
C ILE A 959 26.31 -34.21 7.38
N ALA A 960 25.06 -34.62 7.64
CA ALA A 960 24.31 -35.51 6.76
C ALA A 960 24.06 -34.84 5.39
N SER A 961 24.34 -35.58 4.31
CA SER A 961 24.31 -35.05 2.95
C SER A 961 23.90 -36.12 1.95
N VAL A 962 23.12 -35.76 0.93
CA VAL A 962 22.71 -36.68 -0.15
C VAL A 962 23.50 -36.48 -1.46
N THR A 963 24.41 -35.51 -1.52
CA THR A 963 25.17 -35.17 -2.74
C THR A 963 26.69 -35.25 -2.60
N ASN A 964 27.25 -35.14 -1.38
CA ASN A 964 28.69 -35.09 -1.16
C ASN A 964 29.33 -36.48 -1.10
N GLU A 965 29.46 -37.13 -2.26
CA GLU A 965 30.12 -38.44 -2.39
C GLU A 965 31.54 -38.43 -1.82
N GLY A 966 31.85 -39.39 -0.95
CA GLY A 966 33.17 -39.52 -0.31
C GLY A 966 33.27 -38.92 1.08
N THR A 967 32.25 -38.20 1.56
CA THR A 967 32.16 -37.79 2.97
C THR A 967 31.63 -38.93 3.85
N PRO A 968 32.02 -39.01 5.14
CA PRO A 968 31.60 -40.08 6.05
C PRO A 968 30.09 -40.13 6.30
N ALA A 969 29.38 -39.01 6.14
CA ALA A 969 27.94 -38.88 6.35
C ALA A 969 27.12 -38.81 5.04
N PHE A 970 27.71 -39.26 3.92
CA PHE A 970 27.03 -39.32 2.64
C PHE A 970 25.95 -40.42 2.60
N ILE A 971 24.72 -40.03 2.29
CA ILE A 971 23.55 -40.89 2.21
C ILE A 971 23.43 -41.43 0.78
N ARG A 972 24.07 -42.57 0.53
CA ARG A 972 24.08 -43.20 -0.81
C ARG A 972 22.70 -43.62 -1.31
N ASN A 973 21.78 -43.99 -0.42
CA ASN A 973 20.43 -44.41 -0.81
C ASN A 973 19.38 -43.84 0.16
N PRO A 974 18.80 -42.67 -0.14
CA PRO A 974 17.78 -42.04 0.70
C PRO A 974 16.57 -42.94 0.97
N SER A 975 16.20 -43.82 0.03
CA SER A 975 15.10 -44.77 0.20
C SER A 975 15.41 -45.92 1.18
N ARG A 976 16.65 -46.09 1.63
CA ARG A 976 17.02 -47.09 2.65
C ARG A 976 17.48 -46.48 3.97
N ASP A 977 17.63 -45.16 4.02
CA ASP A 977 18.02 -44.46 5.24
C ASP A 977 16.79 -44.22 6.13
N ALA A 978 16.83 -44.75 7.35
CA ALA A 978 15.69 -44.68 8.28
C ALA A 978 15.40 -43.26 8.77
N SER A 979 16.41 -42.39 8.85
CA SER A 979 16.24 -40.99 9.24
C SER A 979 15.66 -40.17 8.09
N PHE A 980 16.12 -40.42 6.87
CA PHE A 980 15.59 -39.80 5.65
C PHE A 980 14.10 -40.14 5.46
N GLN A 981 13.70 -41.39 5.64
CA GLN A 981 12.30 -41.80 5.54
C GLN A 981 11.38 -41.19 6.60
N ARG A 982 11.92 -40.71 7.73
CA ARG A 982 11.15 -40.07 8.80
C ARG A 982 10.87 -38.59 8.55
N ILE A 983 11.47 -37.99 7.52
CA ILE A 983 11.22 -36.60 7.16
C ILE A 983 9.73 -36.47 6.75
N PRO A 984 8.92 -35.68 7.47
CA PRO A 984 7.49 -35.57 7.19
C PRO A 984 7.21 -35.04 5.77
N ALA A 985 6.03 -35.37 5.25
CA ALA A 985 5.51 -34.70 4.06
C ALA A 985 5.12 -33.25 4.38
N GLY A 986 5.22 -32.36 3.40
CA GLY A 986 4.82 -30.96 3.56
C GLY A 986 3.34 -30.83 3.88
N THR A 987 2.99 -30.04 4.89
CA THR A 987 1.59 -29.83 5.31
C THR A 987 1.01 -28.49 4.83
N ASN A 988 1.86 -27.52 4.46
CA ASN A 988 1.47 -26.19 3.96
C ASN A 988 0.35 -25.54 4.79
N GLU A 989 0.44 -25.67 6.11
CA GLU A 989 -0.51 -25.06 7.05
C GLU A 989 -0.36 -23.53 7.06
N ALA A 990 -1.47 -22.82 7.32
CA ALA A 990 -1.46 -21.38 7.46
C ALA A 990 -0.61 -20.93 8.66
N ALA A 991 0.03 -19.76 8.56
CA ALA A 991 0.86 -19.21 9.62
C ALA A 991 0.06 -19.03 10.93
N ALA A 992 0.64 -19.46 12.05
CA ALA A 992 0.05 -19.23 13.36
C ALA A 992 0.11 -17.73 13.70
N PRO A 993 -0.90 -17.21 14.44
CA PRO A 993 -0.93 -15.82 14.83
C PRO A 993 0.24 -15.50 15.76
N VAL A 994 0.88 -14.36 15.53
CA VAL A 994 1.93 -13.81 16.39
C VAL A 994 1.33 -12.66 17.20
N ASP A 995 1.77 -12.52 18.45
CA ASP A 995 1.37 -11.40 19.30
C ASP A 995 1.67 -10.05 18.60
N PRO A 996 0.66 -9.21 18.35
CA PRO A 996 0.86 -7.91 17.72
C PRO A 996 1.82 -6.99 18.49
N ALA A 997 1.96 -7.16 19.81
CA ALA A 997 2.94 -6.40 20.59
C ALA A 997 4.40 -6.80 20.29
N VAL A 998 4.62 -8.02 19.79
CA VAL A 998 5.96 -8.51 19.40
C VAL A 998 6.39 -7.95 18.05
N LEU A 999 5.47 -7.88 17.08
CA LEU A 999 5.74 -7.42 15.72
C LEU A 999 5.48 -5.92 15.50
N GLY A 1000 4.58 -5.31 16.26
CA GLY A 1000 4.17 -3.91 16.08
C GLY A 1000 4.92 -2.89 16.95
N LYS A 1001 5.77 -3.33 17.89
CA LYS A 1001 6.53 -2.43 18.78
C LYS A 1001 7.80 -1.94 18.09
N TRP A 1002 7.99 -0.62 18.04
CA TRP A 1002 9.24 0.03 17.62
C TRP A 1002 10.07 0.42 18.84
N PHE A 1003 11.37 0.14 18.78
CA PHE A 1003 12.35 0.53 19.79
C PHE A 1003 13.16 1.72 19.27
N PHE A 1004 13.18 2.80 20.04
CA PHE A 1004 13.98 3.99 19.73
C PHE A 1004 15.28 3.90 20.50
N VAL A 1005 16.37 3.67 19.78
CA VAL A 1005 17.73 3.66 20.34
C VAL A 1005 18.41 4.94 19.89
N SER A 1006 18.94 5.74 20.82
CA SER A 1006 19.71 6.93 20.48
C SER A 1006 20.98 6.54 19.70
N LYS A 1007 21.35 7.35 18.70
CA LYS A 1007 22.62 7.16 17.96
C LYS A 1007 23.77 7.08 18.96
N LEU A 1008 24.41 5.91 19.05
CA LEU A 1008 25.60 5.64 19.86
C LEU A 1008 26.84 6.30 19.25
#